data_AF-W1NTI6-F1
#
_entry.id   AF-W1NTI6-F1
#
_cell.length_a   1.000
_cell.length_b   1.000
_cell.length_c   1.000
_cell.angle_alpha   90.00
_cell.angle_beta   90.00
_cell.angle_gamma   90.00
#
_symmetry.space_group_name_H-M   'P 1'
#
loop_
_entity.id
_entity.type
_entity.pdbx_description
1 polymer ?
#
loop_
_entity_poly.entity_id
_entity_poly.type
_entity_poly.pdbx_seq_one_letter_code
_entity_poly.pdbx_strand_id
1 'polypeptide(L)'
;MGRPRSKCIRNVENALASRVVWGQVGIQELCKFGRACELGGESVLWEELVAASDCAGALDVIDDLQHLLDGDELTGLHCFRHLRDQLTMSSDAINSILAAEFLRAAIYDARELDRSILSKLPVKTADLSNGKEEEVKLDEDESSSLRDRLLPLIIGLLRTAKLPSVLRVYRDTLISDMKTAIKTTVAELLPLLYGRPVESDLSTGERPADSDGGGLSLASKLRNLSSESFVQLLAAIFKIVQAHLVRAAEVKKVIEWVMGGLDGSPAMDSVAAVVALGAAAAAAAEAAQENVTQLSSPSLLQKNATKVQLLLGKANDISSPANISKNFIADVLRENAEAVFAACDAAHGRWAKLLGVRALLHPKLRLQDFLSVYNITQDFISATEKIGGRLGYSIRGTLQSQSKAFVDFQHISRITKITAVLDQETWVAIDIPDEFQAIVDLFICSEAVIAEGEEGSLQLNPAQQTNTIDGSRDDSAKAAYSQSLSRQNSVESSVEHVRHANTSSQSGGSQENTVESSPRPITENDHHSSKGHDKSPSQKLFHKGVGYHMVNCGLILLKMLSEYTDISNNLPASSSEVVQRVVEILKLFNSRTCQLVLGARAIQVTGLKSITAKHLALASQVVSFFYAIIPEIRRILFLKVPEPRKALLVSEIDRVAQDYRVHKDAIHTKLVNIMKDRLPVHLPEMAKSWNQESDAQPSLHARQLTKEVGVLQRVLSRTLPEADVHIIFRQVVQVFHSEITATFSKMDVNSPEAKARMYRDIHHILGCIHSLPTDDSSKDGVNSGQLDEFLAQRFGTDAVH
;
A
#
# COMPACT_ATOMS: atom_id res chain seq x y z
N MET A 1 91.95 -34.42 -6.68
CA MET A 1 90.50 -34.74 -6.60
C MET A 1 89.73 -33.61 -7.29
N GLY A 2 89.02 -33.91 -8.39
CA GLY A 2 88.43 -32.90 -9.29
C GLY A 2 87.02 -32.44 -8.88
N ARG A 3 86.63 -31.23 -9.30
CA ARG A 3 85.36 -30.56 -8.94
C ARG A 3 84.12 -31.28 -9.49
N PRO A 4 83.13 -31.66 -8.66
CA PRO A 4 81.78 -31.99 -9.14
C PRO A 4 80.93 -30.73 -9.41
N ARG A 5 81.12 -29.68 -8.60
CA ARG A 5 80.26 -28.48 -8.57
C ARG A 5 80.15 -27.74 -9.91
N SER A 6 81.25 -27.59 -10.66
CA SER A 6 81.21 -26.91 -11.98
C SER A 6 80.70 -27.79 -13.12
N LYS A 7 80.28 -29.03 -12.85
CA LYS A 7 79.70 -29.94 -13.85
C LYS A 7 78.17 -29.89 -13.80
N CYS A 8 77.59 -29.75 -12.60
CA CYS A 8 76.16 -29.48 -12.45
C CYS A 8 75.78 -28.14 -13.09
N ILE A 9 76.49 -27.06 -12.74
CA ILE A 9 76.25 -25.71 -13.28
C ILE A 9 76.41 -25.69 -14.81
N ARG A 10 77.50 -26.26 -15.36
CA ARG A 10 77.67 -26.35 -16.82
C ARG A 10 76.64 -27.23 -17.53
N ASN A 11 76.11 -28.25 -16.86
CA ASN A 11 75.04 -29.06 -17.45
C ASN A 11 73.72 -28.27 -17.49
N VAL A 12 73.42 -27.46 -16.48
CA VAL A 12 72.26 -26.55 -16.46
C VAL A 12 72.44 -25.42 -17.49
N GLU A 13 73.60 -24.77 -17.54
CA GLU A 13 73.92 -23.75 -18.55
C GLU A 13 73.84 -24.33 -19.98
N ASN A 14 74.36 -25.54 -20.22
CA ASN A 14 74.29 -26.19 -21.53
C ASN A 14 72.88 -26.69 -21.89
N ALA A 15 72.08 -27.16 -20.92
CA ALA A 15 70.69 -27.55 -21.16
C ALA A 15 69.86 -26.32 -21.57
N LEU A 16 69.97 -25.22 -20.82
CA LEU A 16 69.30 -23.95 -21.12
C LEU A 16 69.80 -23.35 -22.44
N ALA A 17 71.10 -23.40 -22.74
CA ALA A 17 71.67 -22.89 -24.00
C ALA A 17 71.36 -23.77 -25.23
N SER A 18 70.93 -25.04 -25.05
CA SER A 18 70.61 -25.94 -26.16
C SER A 18 69.27 -25.64 -26.84
N ARG A 19 68.42 -24.80 -26.23
CA ARG A 19 67.13 -24.35 -26.79
C ARG A 19 67.16 -22.87 -27.12
N VAL A 20 67.03 -22.56 -28.41
CA VAL A 20 67.14 -21.22 -29.04
C VAL A 20 66.02 -20.23 -28.62
N VAL A 21 65.18 -20.59 -27.65
CA VAL A 21 63.99 -19.82 -27.23
C VAL A 21 64.29 -18.87 -26.06
N TRP A 22 65.29 -19.15 -25.24
CA TRP A 22 65.63 -18.28 -24.11
C TRP A 22 66.52 -17.12 -24.56
N GLY A 23 65.91 -15.94 -24.67
CA GLY A 23 66.64 -14.69 -24.90
C GLY A 23 67.74 -14.49 -23.85
N GLN A 24 68.85 -13.86 -24.26
CA GLN A 24 70.11 -13.83 -23.52
C GLN A 24 70.03 -13.26 -22.08
N VAL A 25 68.94 -12.54 -21.77
CA VAL A 25 68.56 -12.05 -20.43
C VAL A 25 68.03 -13.17 -19.53
N GLY A 26 67.15 -14.04 -20.02
CA GLY A 26 66.44 -15.05 -19.21
C GLY A 26 67.36 -16.10 -18.59
N ILE A 27 68.40 -16.53 -19.32
CA ILE A 27 69.42 -17.46 -18.79
C ILE A 27 70.25 -16.78 -17.68
N GLN A 28 70.55 -15.48 -17.82
CA GLN A 28 71.28 -14.71 -16.81
C GLN A 28 70.45 -14.52 -15.53
N GLU A 29 69.15 -14.22 -15.66
CA GLU A 29 68.25 -14.11 -14.50
C GLU A 29 67.99 -15.47 -13.84
N LEU A 30 67.76 -16.56 -14.59
CA LEU A 30 67.67 -17.91 -14.01
C LEU A 30 68.93 -18.30 -13.23
N CYS A 31 70.11 -17.95 -13.75
CA CYS A 31 71.38 -18.18 -13.05
C CYS A 31 71.64 -17.18 -11.90
N LYS A 32 70.92 -16.05 -11.80
CA LYS A 32 70.89 -15.21 -10.58
C LYS A 32 69.92 -15.79 -9.56
N PHE A 33 68.74 -16.22 -9.99
CA PHE A 33 67.71 -16.87 -9.19
C PHE A 33 68.24 -18.11 -8.48
N GLY A 34 68.87 -19.03 -9.22
CA GLY A 34 69.52 -20.21 -8.63
C GLY A 34 70.65 -19.88 -7.64
N ARG A 35 71.34 -18.74 -7.81
CA ARG A 35 72.33 -18.24 -6.85
C ARG A 35 71.71 -17.55 -5.62
N ALA A 36 70.53 -16.94 -5.75
CA ALA A 36 69.77 -16.39 -4.64
C ALA A 36 69.20 -17.51 -3.75
N CYS A 37 68.66 -18.58 -4.36
CA CYS A 37 68.18 -19.77 -3.67
C CYS A 37 69.28 -20.49 -2.87
N GLU A 38 70.54 -20.52 -3.34
CA GLU A 38 71.66 -21.09 -2.58
C GLU A 38 72.14 -20.21 -1.39
N LEU A 39 71.72 -18.94 -1.32
CA LEU A 39 72.24 -17.94 -0.36
C LEU A 39 71.23 -17.49 0.71
N GLY A 40 70.00 -18.00 0.71
CA GLY A 40 68.98 -17.68 1.72
C GLY A 40 68.46 -16.23 1.67
N GLY A 41 68.69 -15.53 0.56
CA GLY A 41 68.22 -14.16 0.33
C GLY A 41 66.78 -14.09 -0.20
N GLU A 42 65.85 -14.81 0.44
CA GLU A 42 64.51 -15.10 -0.14
C GLU A 42 63.55 -13.88 -0.22
N SER A 43 63.81 -12.79 0.53
CA SER A 43 62.90 -11.63 0.60
C SER A 43 63.09 -10.64 -0.57
N VAL A 44 64.32 -10.15 -0.76
CA VAL A 44 64.57 -8.85 -1.42
C VAL A 44 64.28 -8.88 -2.93
N LEU A 45 64.62 -9.97 -3.62
CA LEU A 45 64.49 -10.06 -5.09
C LEU A 45 63.05 -10.30 -5.54
N TRP A 46 62.25 -10.96 -4.71
CA TRP A 46 60.80 -11.06 -4.91
C TRP A 46 60.09 -9.76 -4.54
N GLU A 47 60.52 -9.05 -3.49
CA GLU A 47 60.00 -7.72 -3.16
C GLU A 47 60.22 -6.70 -4.30
N GLU A 48 61.36 -6.71 -5.00
CA GLU A 48 61.59 -5.86 -6.19
C GLU A 48 60.70 -6.22 -7.40
N LEU A 49 60.50 -7.52 -7.68
CA LEU A 49 59.62 -7.97 -8.77
C LEU A 49 58.14 -7.72 -8.48
N VAL A 50 57.70 -7.92 -7.23
CA VAL A 50 56.35 -7.61 -6.76
C VAL A 50 56.11 -6.09 -6.77
N ALA A 51 57.10 -5.27 -6.41
CA ALA A 51 57.01 -3.82 -6.50
C ALA A 51 56.87 -3.30 -7.95
N ALA A 52 57.27 -4.09 -8.95
CA ALA A 52 57.17 -3.72 -10.37
C ALA A 52 55.76 -3.95 -10.98
N SER A 53 54.78 -4.44 -10.21
CA SER A 53 53.40 -4.74 -10.66
C SER A 53 53.25 -5.83 -11.73
N ASP A 54 54.32 -6.53 -12.13
CA ASP A 54 54.27 -7.59 -13.14
C ASP A 54 54.01 -8.98 -12.53
N CYS A 55 52.86 -9.14 -11.89
CA CYS A 55 52.42 -10.44 -11.38
C CYS A 55 52.13 -11.44 -12.51
N ALA A 56 51.89 -10.98 -13.74
CA ALA A 56 51.65 -11.84 -14.90
C ALA A 56 52.95 -12.51 -15.38
N GLY A 57 54.01 -11.72 -15.62
CA GLY A 57 55.34 -12.23 -15.97
C GLY A 57 55.96 -13.08 -14.87
N ALA A 58 55.68 -12.76 -13.59
CA ALA A 58 56.06 -13.63 -12.47
C ALA A 58 55.36 -15.01 -12.54
N LEU A 59 54.07 -15.07 -12.88
CA LEU A 59 53.36 -16.34 -13.08
C LEU A 59 53.84 -17.09 -14.33
N ASP A 60 54.18 -16.40 -15.43
CA ASP A 60 54.75 -17.04 -16.62
C ASP A 60 56.07 -17.76 -16.31
N VAL A 61 56.98 -17.10 -15.58
CA VAL A 61 58.26 -17.71 -15.14
C VAL A 61 58.01 -18.90 -14.19
N ILE A 62 56.95 -18.84 -13.37
CA ILE A 62 56.57 -19.94 -12.48
C ILE A 62 56.05 -21.14 -13.25
N ASP A 63 55.17 -20.92 -14.23
CA ASP A 63 54.58 -21.97 -15.06
C ASP A 63 55.66 -22.65 -15.94
N ASP A 64 56.58 -21.87 -16.53
CA ASP A 64 57.75 -22.38 -17.26
C ASP A 64 58.66 -23.26 -16.38
N LEU A 65 58.93 -22.82 -15.14
CA LEU A 65 59.73 -23.59 -14.18
C LEU A 65 59.01 -24.86 -13.71
N GLN A 66 57.68 -24.84 -13.56
CA GLN A 66 56.89 -26.05 -13.26
C GLN A 66 56.94 -27.04 -14.42
N HIS A 67 56.73 -26.57 -15.66
CA HIS A 67 56.80 -27.41 -16.85
C HIS A 67 58.20 -28.05 -17.05
N LEU A 68 59.27 -27.32 -16.76
CA LEU A 68 60.65 -27.85 -16.77
C LEU A 68 60.93 -28.86 -15.64
N LEU A 69 60.22 -28.77 -14.50
CA LEU A 69 60.29 -29.71 -13.37
C LEU A 69 59.40 -30.95 -13.54
N ASP A 70 58.34 -30.87 -14.34
CA ASP A 70 57.46 -31.98 -14.72
C ASP A 70 58.00 -32.76 -15.93
N GLY A 71 58.83 -32.13 -16.77
CA GLY A 71 59.61 -32.79 -17.82
C GLY A 71 60.84 -33.54 -17.28
N ASP A 72 61.30 -34.54 -18.04
CA ASP A 72 62.47 -35.39 -17.71
C ASP A 72 63.84 -34.67 -17.77
N GLU A 73 63.86 -33.34 -17.82
CA GLU A 73 65.05 -32.53 -18.08
C GLU A 73 65.80 -32.13 -16.79
N LEU A 74 65.11 -32.17 -15.63
CA LEU A 74 65.66 -31.84 -14.31
C LEU A 74 65.64 -33.02 -13.31
N THR A 75 65.07 -34.16 -13.69
CA THR A 75 64.96 -35.37 -12.86
C THR A 75 66.35 -35.92 -12.48
N GLY A 76 66.61 -36.01 -11.17
CA GLY A 76 67.87 -36.52 -10.61
C GLY A 76 68.86 -35.46 -10.10
N LEU A 77 68.62 -34.17 -10.34
CA LEU A 77 69.44 -33.09 -9.80
C LEU A 77 69.03 -32.71 -8.37
N HIS A 78 69.81 -33.16 -7.39
CA HIS A 78 69.49 -33.01 -5.96
C HIS A 78 69.34 -31.55 -5.48
N CYS A 79 69.93 -30.59 -6.20
CA CYS A 79 69.82 -29.15 -5.93
C CYS A 79 68.41 -28.57 -6.20
N PHE A 80 67.59 -29.22 -7.02
CA PHE A 80 66.22 -28.76 -7.32
C PHE A 80 65.13 -29.47 -6.51
N ARG A 81 65.51 -30.31 -5.53
CA ARG A 81 64.58 -31.06 -4.69
C ARG A 81 63.56 -30.18 -3.96
N HIS A 82 63.97 -28.99 -3.54
CA HIS A 82 63.12 -28.02 -2.84
C HIS A 82 62.52 -26.95 -3.75
N LEU A 83 62.89 -26.95 -5.05
CA LEU A 83 62.41 -25.92 -5.98
C LEU A 83 60.90 -26.00 -6.15
N ARG A 84 60.29 -27.19 -6.20
CA ARG A 84 58.83 -27.36 -6.29
C ARG A 84 58.09 -26.78 -5.07
N ASP A 85 58.64 -26.96 -3.87
CA ASP A 85 58.08 -26.41 -2.63
C ASP A 85 58.20 -24.87 -2.63
N GLN A 86 59.40 -24.35 -2.94
CA GLN A 86 59.65 -22.89 -3.05
C GLN A 86 58.78 -22.23 -4.13
N LEU A 87 58.53 -22.93 -5.24
CA LEU A 87 57.74 -22.45 -6.36
C LEU A 87 56.23 -22.42 -6.04
N THR A 88 55.77 -23.39 -5.25
CA THR A 88 54.41 -23.40 -4.67
C THR A 88 54.24 -22.25 -3.68
N MET A 89 55.19 -22.06 -2.76
CA MET A 89 55.20 -20.94 -1.81
C MET A 89 55.22 -19.57 -2.50
N SER A 90 55.97 -19.44 -3.60
CA SER A 90 56.03 -18.20 -4.40
C SER A 90 54.69 -17.93 -5.12
N SER A 91 54.06 -18.98 -5.67
CA SER A 91 52.73 -18.88 -6.27
C SER A 91 51.67 -18.48 -5.24
N ASP A 92 51.65 -19.08 -4.04
CA ASP A 92 50.72 -18.69 -2.97
C ASP A 92 50.98 -17.25 -2.46
N ALA A 93 52.23 -16.78 -2.43
CA ALA A 93 52.56 -15.39 -2.11
C ALA A 93 52.00 -14.41 -3.17
N ILE A 94 52.20 -14.68 -4.47
CA ILE A 94 51.64 -13.89 -5.57
C ILE A 94 50.11 -13.91 -5.52
N ASN A 95 49.49 -15.06 -5.26
CA ASN A 95 48.04 -15.16 -5.09
C ASN A 95 47.50 -14.32 -3.92
N SER A 96 48.24 -14.24 -2.81
CA SER A 96 47.91 -13.38 -1.67
C SER A 96 47.94 -11.89 -2.05
N ILE A 97 48.96 -11.47 -2.81
CA ILE A 97 49.11 -10.10 -3.32
C ILE A 97 47.98 -9.76 -4.31
N LEU A 98 47.74 -10.63 -5.30
CA LEU A 98 46.66 -10.48 -6.29
C LEU A 98 45.28 -10.38 -5.61
N ALA A 99 45.02 -11.20 -4.59
CA ALA A 99 43.78 -11.15 -3.82
C ALA A 99 43.65 -9.84 -3.02
N ALA A 100 44.71 -9.40 -2.36
CA ALA A 100 44.71 -8.14 -1.60
C ALA A 100 44.48 -6.92 -2.51
N GLU A 101 45.17 -6.87 -3.65
CA GLU A 101 45.01 -5.79 -4.63
C GLU A 101 43.64 -5.83 -5.33
N PHE A 102 43.08 -7.02 -5.60
CA PHE A 102 41.72 -7.16 -6.11
C PHE A 102 40.69 -6.59 -5.12
N LEU A 103 40.77 -6.97 -3.84
CA LEU A 103 39.88 -6.45 -2.79
C LEU A 103 40.03 -4.93 -2.63
N ARG A 104 41.26 -4.42 -2.71
CA ARG A 104 41.56 -2.98 -2.67
C ARG A 104 40.94 -2.26 -3.87
N ALA A 105 41.14 -2.74 -5.09
CA ALA A 105 40.57 -2.15 -6.29
C ALA A 105 39.03 -2.18 -6.30
N ALA A 106 38.43 -3.28 -5.83
CA ALA A 106 36.97 -3.43 -5.81
C ALA A 106 36.27 -2.51 -4.80
N ILE A 107 36.84 -2.32 -3.60
CA ILE A 107 36.15 -1.67 -2.46
C ILE A 107 36.70 -0.27 -2.09
N TYR A 108 38.01 -0.01 -2.24
CA TYR A 108 38.68 1.11 -1.56
C TYR A 108 38.30 2.52 -2.04
N ASP A 109 37.84 2.69 -3.30
CA ASP A 109 37.43 3.99 -3.86
C ASP A 109 36.18 4.60 -3.18
N ALA A 110 35.34 3.78 -2.56
CA ALA A 110 34.02 4.22 -2.12
C ALA A 110 34.05 5.27 -0.99
N ARG A 111 35.12 5.34 -0.19
CA ARG A 111 35.15 6.19 1.03
C ARG A 111 35.37 7.68 0.76
N GLU A 112 36.05 8.02 -0.33
CA GLU A 112 36.17 9.42 -0.75
C GLU A 112 34.88 9.89 -1.43
N LEU A 113 34.25 8.99 -2.20
CA LEU A 113 32.90 9.17 -2.73
C LEU A 113 31.85 9.34 -1.61
N ASP A 114 31.91 8.55 -0.54
CA ASP A 114 31.02 8.69 0.63
C ASP A 114 31.13 10.10 1.26
N ARG A 115 32.35 10.63 1.43
CA ARG A 115 32.57 12.01 1.92
C ARG A 115 32.08 13.07 0.93
N SER A 116 32.24 12.82 -0.37
CA SER A 116 31.71 13.67 -1.45
C SER A 116 30.18 13.71 -1.41
N ILE A 117 29.52 12.57 -1.24
CA ILE A 117 28.06 12.44 -1.10
C ILE A 117 27.57 13.15 0.17
N LEU A 118 28.23 12.93 1.31
CA LEU A 118 27.88 13.54 2.61
C LEU A 118 28.07 15.06 2.62
N SER A 119 29.09 15.59 1.94
CA SER A 119 29.29 17.04 1.81
C SER A 119 28.35 17.71 0.80
N LYS A 120 27.83 16.96 -0.19
CA LYS A 120 26.85 17.43 -1.17
C LYS A 120 25.39 17.31 -0.71
N LEU A 121 25.10 16.67 0.42
CA LEU A 121 23.74 16.55 0.94
C LEU A 121 23.19 17.95 1.34
N PRO A 122 22.12 18.44 0.69
CA PRO A 122 21.68 19.81 0.91
C PRO A 122 21.09 19.98 2.30
N VAL A 123 21.67 20.91 3.07
CA VAL A 123 21.15 21.38 4.38
C VAL A 123 19.84 22.17 4.23
N LYS A 124 19.26 22.25 3.02
CA LYS A 124 18.08 23.04 2.69
C LYS A 124 17.05 22.19 1.95
N THR A 125 15.85 22.17 2.52
CA THR A 125 14.63 21.57 1.97
C THR A 125 14.31 22.11 0.57
N ALA A 126 14.23 21.21 -0.39
CA ALA A 126 13.54 21.38 -1.66
C ALA A 126 12.75 20.09 -1.94
N ASP A 127 11.59 20.22 -2.59
CA ASP A 127 10.54 19.21 -2.57
C ASP A 127 10.96 17.84 -3.13
N LEU A 128 10.65 16.76 -2.40
CA LEU A 128 10.69 15.38 -2.90
C LEU A 128 9.44 15.06 -3.75
N SER A 129 8.99 16.04 -4.53
CA SER A 129 7.89 15.94 -5.47
C SER A 129 8.34 16.56 -6.80
N ASN A 130 8.41 15.70 -7.82
CA ASN A 130 8.64 16.02 -9.22
C ASN A 130 10.10 16.26 -9.68
N GLY A 131 10.65 15.28 -10.41
CA GLY A 131 11.60 15.55 -11.51
C GLY A 131 13.05 15.08 -11.33
N LYS A 132 13.37 13.94 -11.97
CA LYS A 132 14.71 13.35 -12.15
C LYS A 132 15.41 12.86 -10.88
N GLU A 133 15.33 11.55 -10.68
CA GLU A 133 16.34 10.79 -9.96
C GLU A 133 17.72 11.08 -10.56
N GLU A 134 18.60 11.68 -9.77
CA GLU A 134 20.04 11.72 -10.05
C GLU A 134 20.59 10.32 -9.77
N GLU A 135 20.33 9.39 -10.69
CA GLU A 135 20.75 7.99 -10.61
C GLU A 135 22.28 7.95 -10.48
N VAL A 136 22.78 7.52 -9.32
CA VAL A 136 24.22 7.46 -9.02
C VAL A 136 24.87 6.44 -9.95
N LYS A 137 25.35 6.92 -11.09
CA LYS A 137 26.16 6.17 -12.05
C LYS A 137 27.61 6.52 -11.81
N LEU A 138 28.47 5.52 -11.90
CA LEU A 138 29.89 5.75 -12.16
C LEU A 138 29.99 6.37 -13.56
N ASP A 139 30.94 7.28 -13.74
CA ASP A 139 31.23 7.84 -15.06
C ASP A 139 31.74 6.73 -16.01
N GLU A 140 31.66 6.93 -17.32
CA GLU A 140 32.22 5.97 -18.29
C GLU A 140 33.74 5.87 -18.13
N ASP A 141 34.40 7.00 -17.81
CA ASP A 141 35.84 7.08 -17.51
C ASP A 141 36.22 6.41 -16.16
N GLU A 142 35.35 6.47 -15.14
CA GLU A 142 35.57 5.74 -13.88
C GLU A 142 35.39 4.23 -14.07
N SER A 143 34.43 3.85 -14.90
CA SER A 143 34.10 2.46 -15.20
C SER A 143 35.18 1.78 -16.06
N SER A 144 35.78 2.50 -17.02
CA SER A 144 36.93 2.02 -17.79
C SER A 144 38.20 1.91 -16.92
N SER A 145 38.51 2.94 -16.12
CA SER A 145 39.62 2.92 -15.15
C SER A 145 39.52 1.76 -14.15
N LEU A 146 38.31 1.46 -13.66
CA LEU A 146 38.07 0.29 -12.81
C LEU A 146 38.31 -1.03 -13.55
N ARG A 147 37.84 -1.15 -14.80
CA ARG A 147 38.05 -2.34 -15.63
C ARG A 147 39.53 -2.60 -15.88
N ASP A 148 40.29 -1.57 -16.27
CA ASP A 148 41.71 -1.67 -16.58
C ASP A 148 42.54 -2.09 -15.35
N ARG A 149 42.16 -1.62 -14.15
CA ARG A 149 42.79 -2.04 -12.89
C ARG A 149 42.44 -3.46 -12.46
N LEU A 150 41.21 -3.92 -12.72
CA LEU A 150 40.75 -5.26 -12.31
C LEU A 150 41.17 -6.36 -13.28
N LEU A 151 41.27 -6.06 -14.58
CA LEU A 151 41.49 -7.06 -15.63
C LEU A 151 42.77 -7.90 -15.40
N PRO A 152 43.96 -7.33 -15.12
CA PRO A 152 45.17 -8.12 -14.85
C PRO A 152 45.03 -9.00 -13.59
N LEU A 153 44.36 -8.49 -12.56
CA LEU A 153 44.16 -9.18 -11.29
C LEU A 153 43.22 -10.38 -11.45
N ILE A 154 42.12 -10.21 -12.19
CA ILE A 154 41.18 -11.30 -12.51
C ILE A 154 41.88 -12.37 -13.35
N ILE A 155 42.66 -11.99 -14.37
CA ILE A 155 43.41 -12.95 -15.21
C ILE A 155 44.41 -13.75 -14.37
N GLY A 156 45.20 -13.09 -13.49
CA GLY A 156 46.14 -13.78 -12.60
C GLY A 156 45.45 -14.78 -11.66
N LEU A 157 44.32 -14.39 -11.05
CA LEU A 157 43.54 -15.25 -10.15
C LEU A 157 42.77 -16.38 -10.88
N LEU A 158 42.48 -16.22 -12.17
CA LEU A 158 41.93 -17.29 -13.01
C LEU A 158 42.99 -18.35 -13.31
N ARG A 159 44.20 -17.95 -13.72
CA ARG A 159 45.32 -18.88 -14.01
C ARG A 159 45.60 -19.84 -12.86
N THR A 160 45.60 -19.33 -11.63
CA THR A 160 45.93 -20.08 -10.41
C THR A 160 44.74 -20.78 -9.76
N ALA A 161 43.57 -20.77 -10.40
CA ALA A 161 42.30 -21.30 -9.88
C ALA A 161 41.79 -20.66 -8.57
N LYS A 162 42.41 -19.59 -8.07
CA LYS A 162 42.05 -19.00 -6.76
C LYS A 162 40.84 -18.06 -6.85
N LEU A 163 40.43 -17.58 -8.03
CA LEU A 163 39.35 -16.58 -8.16
C LEU A 163 38.05 -16.93 -7.38
N PRO A 164 37.45 -18.14 -7.44
CA PRO A 164 36.26 -18.45 -6.64
C PRO A 164 36.48 -18.28 -5.14
N SER A 165 37.66 -18.63 -4.62
CA SER A 165 38.00 -18.46 -3.21
C SER A 165 38.15 -16.98 -2.83
N VAL A 166 38.74 -16.15 -3.72
CA VAL A 166 38.83 -14.70 -3.53
C VAL A 166 37.45 -14.05 -3.61
N LEU A 167 36.55 -14.52 -4.47
CA LEU A 167 35.18 -14.01 -4.57
C LEU A 167 34.35 -14.27 -3.30
N ARG A 168 34.58 -15.40 -2.61
CA ARG A 168 34.01 -15.66 -1.27
C ARG A 168 34.50 -14.64 -0.24
N VAL A 169 35.81 -14.35 -0.21
CA VAL A 169 36.38 -13.32 0.67
C VAL A 169 35.87 -11.92 0.31
N TYR A 170 35.73 -11.62 -0.99
CA TYR A 170 35.17 -10.37 -1.49
C TYR A 170 33.72 -10.17 -1.06
N ARG A 171 32.85 -11.18 -1.21
CA ARG A 171 31.47 -11.16 -0.68
C ARG A 171 31.46 -10.80 0.80
N ASP A 172 32.24 -11.52 1.62
CA ASP A 172 32.22 -11.35 3.06
C ASP A 172 32.78 -9.96 3.48
N THR A 173 33.76 -9.45 2.73
CA THR A 173 34.32 -8.09 2.89
C THR A 173 33.32 -7.01 2.47
N LEU A 174 32.64 -7.16 1.33
CA LEU A 174 31.62 -6.24 0.82
C LEU A 174 30.41 -6.17 1.75
N ILE A 175 29.97 -7.31 2.31
CA ILE A 175 28.96 -7.38 3.38
C ILE A 175 29.40 -6.57 4.61
N SER A 176 30.68 -6.66 4.98
CA SER A 176 31.25 -5.94 6.13
C SER A 176 31.33 -4.44 5.88
N ASP A 177 31.79 -4.03 4.70
CA ASP A 177 31.93 -2.63 4.31
C ASP A 177 30.55 -1.96 4.16
N MET A 178 29.58 -2.59 3.49
CA MET A 178 28.17 -2.15 3.43
C MET A 178 27.57 -1.93 4.84
N LYS A 179 27.79 -2.87 5.77
CA LYS A 179 27.34 -2.75 7.16
C LYS A 179 28.06 -1.62 7.92
N THR A 180 29.28 -1.28 7.50
CA THR A 180 30.13 -0.26 8.12
C THR A 180 29.80 1.13 7.57
N ALA A 181 29.68 1.31 6.25
CA ALA A 181 29.25 2.54 5.60
C ALA A 181 27.92 3.06 6.17
N ILE A 182 26.90 2.20 6.28
CA ILE A 182 25.61 2.56 6.92
C ILE A 182 25.80 2.96 8.40
N LYS A 183 26.65 2.25 9.15
CA LYS A 183 26.93 2.56 10.57
C LYS A 183 27.63 3.92 10.72
N THR A 184 28.62 4.20 9.88
CA THR A 184 29.39 5.46 9.85
C THR A 184 28.49 6.62 9.47
N THR A 185 27.69 6.46 8.39
CA THR A 185 26.67 7.44 7.97
C THR A 185 25.74 7.84 9.12
N VAL A 186 25.22 6.85 9.86
CA VAL A 186 24.37 7.10 11.03
C VAL A 186 25.15 7.78 12.16
N ALA A 187 26.41 7.43 12.38
CA ALA A 187 27.23 8.05 13.43
C ALA A 187 27.60 9.52 13.13
N GLU A 188 27.85 9.85 11.86
CA GLU A 188 28.25 11.19 11.42
C GLU A 188 27.07 12.15 11.27
N LEU A 189 25.94 11.69 10.72
CA LEU A 189 24.76 12.54 10.51
C LEU A 189 23.89 12.72 11.75
N LEU A 190 23.87 11.76 12.68
CA LEU A 190 23.00 11.83 13.85
C LEU A 190 23.26 13.06 14.74
N PRO A 191 24.50 13.49 15.04
CA PRO A 191 24.75 14.74 15.76
C PRO A 191 24.23 15.98 15.03
N LEU A 192 24.40 16.05 13.71
CA LEU A 192 23.96 17.18 12.88
C LEU A 192 22.43 17.29 12.85
N LEU A 193 21.75 16.16 12.68
CA LEU A 193 20.29 16.08 12.61
C LEU A 193 19.61 16.27 13.98
N TYR A 194 20.30 15.99 15.09
CA TYR A 194 19.82 16.25 16.44
C TYR A 194 20.08 17.69 16.91
N GLY A 195 21.03 18.39 16.27
CA GLY A 195 21.48 19.73 16.65
C GLY A 195 20.72 20.89 15.98
N ARG A 196 19.77 20.63 15.08
CA ARG A 196 18.95 21.67 14.42
C ARG A 196 17.79 22.08 15.33
N PRO A 197 17.76 23.31 15.88
CA PRO A 197 16.58 23.79 16.59
C PRO A 197 15.42 23.93 15.61
N VAL A 198 14.21 23.60 16.07
CA VAL A 198 12.99 23.98 15.36
C VAL A 198 12.80 25.49 15.57
N GLU A 199 13.06 26.30 14.54
CA GLU A 199 12.67 27.70 14.54
C GLU A 199 11.13 27.78 14.39
N SER A 200 10.45 27.91 15.53
CA SER A 200 9.03 28.27 15.61
C SER A 200 8.69 28.82 17.00
N ASP A 201 8.96 30.11 17.17
CA ASP A 201 8.27 31.10 18.02
C ASP A 201 7.75 30.75 19.44
N LEU A 202 8.32 31.50 20.39
CA LEU A 202 7.74 32.06 21.63
C LEU A 202 7.62 31.22 22.92
N SER A 203 8.30 31.77 23.96
CA SER A 203 8.05 31.64 25.42
C SER A 203 8.29 30.25 26.05
N THR A 204 9.20 30.04 26.99
CA THR A 204 9.59 30.83 28.18
C THR A 204 10.95 30.31 28.67
N GLY A 205 11.84 31.17 29.16
CA GLY A 205 13.21 30.78 29.46
C GLY A 205 13.40 30.06 30.81
N GLU A 206 14.17 28.97 30.79
CA GLU A 206 14.97 28.50 31.93
C GLU A 206 16.41 28.22 31.47
N ARG A 207 17.38 28.39 32.39
CA ARG A 207 18.81 28.32 32.09
C ARG A 207 19.30 26.88 31.94
N PRO A 208 20.34 26.62 31.11
CA PRO A 208 21.00 25.31 31.10
C PRO A 208 21.74 25.11 32.43
N ALA A 209 21.41 24.02 33.13
CA ALA A 209 22.23 23.49 34.21
C ALA A 209 22.97 22.27 33.68
N ASP A 210 24.30 22.37 33.59
CA ASP A 210 25.16 21.25 33.21
C ASP A 210 25.07 20.12 34.25
N SER A 211 24.73 18.91 33.79
CA SER A 211 24.85 17.68 34.58
C SER A 211 24.91 16.45 33.68
N ASP A 212 26.14 16.00 33.42
CA ASP A 212 26.61 14.63 33.17
C ASP A 212 25.75 13.57 32.44
N GLY A 213 26.40 12.96 31.46
CA GLY A 213 26.77 11.54 31.59
C GLY A 213 25.75 10.48 31.17
N GLY A 214 24.50 10.85 30.89
CA GLY A 214 23.46 9.95 30.40
C GLY A 214 23.44 9.80 28.87
N GLY A 215 24.47 9.19 28.28
CA GLY A 215 24.54 9.00 26.82
C GLY A 215 23.35 8.21 26.26
N LEU A 216 22.34 8.90 25.73
CA LEU A 216 21.17 8.28 25.10
C LEU A 216 21.62 7.22 24.08
N SER A 217 21.14 5.99 24.28
CA SER A 217 21.38 4.87 23.36
C SER A 217 21.10 5.29 21.92
N LEU A 218 21.87 4.76 20.96
CA LEU A 218 21.65 5.02 19.54
C LEU A 218 20.18 4.80 19.14
N ALA A 219 19.52 3.80 19.72
CA ALA A 219 18.10 3.54 19.49
C ALA A 219 17.16 4.61 20.06
N SER A 220 17.47 5.24 21.20
CA SER A 220 16.65 6.36 21.70
C SER A 220 16.92 7.66 20.94
N LYS A 221 18.17 7.93 20.53
CA LYS A 221 18.47 9.06 19.63
C LYS A 221 17.73 8.94 18.30
N LEU A 222 17.80 7.79 17.62
CA LEU A 222 17.07 7.53 16.38
C LEU A 222 15.54 7.59 16.55
N ARG A 223 15.02 7.24 17.73
CA ARG A 223 13.58 7.37 18.06
C ARG A 223 13.15 8.83 18.24
N ASN A 224 14.01 9.68 18.78
CA ASN A 224 13.69 11.07 19.10
C ASN A 224 13.83 12.04 17.91
N LEU A 225 14.39 11.61 16.78
CA LEU A 225 14.41 12.43 15.54
C LEU A 225 12.99 12.79 15.06
N SER A 226 12.83 13.96 14.45
CA SER A 226 11.62 14.36 13.73
C SER A 226 11.36 13.44 12.53
N SER A 227 10.17 13.53 11.91
CA SER A 227 9.87 12.82 10.65
C SER A 227 10.81 13.28 9.52
N GLU A 228 10.95 14.59 9.33
CA GLU A 228 11.83 15.21 8.33
C GLU A 228 13.29 14.75 8.48
N SER A 229 13.87 14.88 9.68
CA SER A 229 15.27 14.51 9.92
C SER A 229 15.51 13.01 9.82
N PHE A 230 14.51 12.17 10.12
CA PHE A 230 14.61 10.74 9.89
C PHE A 230 14.58 10.39 8.39
N VAL A 231 13.75 11.07 7.58
CA VAL A 231 13.74 10.91 6.11
C VAL A 231 15.05 11.40 5.49
N GLN A 232 15.61 12.52 5.96
CA GLN A 232 16.95 13.00 5.54
C GLN A 232 18.05 11.98 5.84
N LEU A 233 18.02 11.35 7.02
CA LEU A 233 18.95 10.27 7.36
C LEU A 233 18.81 9.06 6.41
N LEU A 234 17.57 8.63 6.13
CA LEU A 234 17.31 7.55 5.18
C LEU A 234 17.79 7.90 3.75
N ALA A 235 17.60 9.14 3.29
CA ALA A 235 18.04 9.60 1.98
C ALA A 235 19.58 9.56 1.84
N ALA A 236 20.31 9.99 2.88
CA ALA A 236 21.76 9.90 2.87
C ALA A 236 22.27 8.45 2.85
N ILE A 237 21.65 7.58 3.67
CA ILE A 237 21.96 6.14 3.70
C ILE A 237 21.66 5.49 2.34
N PHE A 238 20.55 5.87 1.68
CA PHE A 238 20.21 5.36 0.36
C PHE A 238 21.29 5.73 -0.67
N LYS A 239 21.69 7.01 -0.78
CA LYS A 239 22.73 7.44 -1.72
C LYS A 239 24.06 6.68 -1.54
N ILE A 240 24.47 6.46 -0.29
CA ILE A 240 25.70 5.72 0.04
C ILE A 240 25.56 4.24 -0.32
N VAL A 241 24.47 3.57 0.08
CA VAL A 241 24.21 2.17 -0.29
C VAL A 241 24.16 2.00 -1.82
N GLN A 242 23.55 2.95 -2.54
CA GLN A 242 23.48 2.93 -4.00
C GLN A 242 24.87 3.03 -4.64
N ALA A 243 25.72 3.97 -4.20
CA ALA A 243 27.09 4.10 -4.69
C ALA A 243 27.90 2.80 -4.51
N HIS A 244 27.85 2.21 -3.31
CA HIS A 244 28.53 0.94 -2.99
C HIS A 244 28.01 -0.23 -3.83
N LEU A 245 26.69 -0.33 -4.04
CA LEU A 245 26.10 -1.40 -4.86
C LEU A 245 26.37 -1.22 -6.36
N VAL A 246 26.40 0.02 -6.88
CA VAL A 246 26.76 0.29 -8.28
C VAL A 246 28.22 -0.07 -8.54
N ARG A 247 29.13 0.25 -7.60
CA ARG A 247 30.53 -0.21 -7.66
C ARG A 247 30.63 -1.73 -7.67
N ALA A 248 29.91 -2.42 -6.78
CA ALA A 248 29.90 -3.88 -6.75
C ALA A 248 29.30 -4.51 -8.02
N ALA A 249 28.30 -3.85 -8.63
CA ALA A 249 27.72 -4.27 -9.90
C ALA A 249 28.68 -4.08 -11.08
N GLU A 250 29.53 -3.04 -11.08
CA GLU A 250 30.55 -2.88 -12.12
C GLU A 250 31.66 -3.92 -11.99
N VAL A 251 32.13 -4.21 -10.76
CA VAL A 251 33.03 -5.35 -10.50
C VAL A 251 32.42 -6.64 -11.04
N LYS A 252 31.13 -6.86 -10.79
CA LYS A 252 30.38 -8.03 -11.29
C LYS A 252 30.38 -8.08 -12.83
N LYS A 253 30.07 -6.97 -13.52
CA LYS A 253 30.09 -6.89 -15.00
C LYS A 253 31.48 -7.16 -15.58
N VAL A 254 32.54 -6.62 -14.97
CA VAL A 254 33.92 -6.83 -15.45
C VAL A 254 34.28 -8.32 -15.39
N ILE A 255 33.92 -9.01 -14.30
CA ILE A 255 34.12 -10.47 -14.20
C ILE A 255 33.24 -11.20 -15.22
N GLU A 256 31.95 -10.86 -15.37
CA GLU A 256 31.06 -11.48 -16.37
C GLU A 256 31.59 -11.31 -17.80
N TRP A 257 32.18 -10.15 -18.13
CA TRP A 257 32.80 -9.86 -19.42
C TRP A 257 34.08 -10.67 -19.66
N VAL A 258 34.97 -10.79 -18.66
CA VAL A 258 36.15 -11.66 -18.76
C VAL A 258 35.75 -13.12 -18.94
N MET A 259 34.72 -13.59 -18.21
CA MET A 259 34.25 -14.97 -18.29
C MET A 259 33.43 -15.28 -19.55
N GLY A 260 32.80 -14.27 -20.17
CA GLY A 260 32.03 -14.40 -21.41
C GLY A 260 32.89 -14.44 -22.69
N GLY A 261 34.16 -14.03 -22.59
CA GLY A 261 35.05 -13.84 -23.73
C GLY A 261 35.00 -12.41 -24.26
N LEU A 262 36.18 -11.84 -24.51
CA LEU A 262 36.36 -10.45 -24.95
C LEU A 262 35.72 -10.22 -26.33
N ASP A 263 34.60 -9.48 -26.38
CA ASP A 263 33.79 -9.24 -27.58
C ASP A 263 34.61 -9.06 -28.88
N GLY A 264 34.68 -10.12 -29.70
CA GLY A 264 35.29 -10.10 -31.03
C GLY A 264 36.82 -9.89 -31.10
N SER A 265 37.54 -9.93 -29.97
CA SER A 265 38.99 -9.65 -29.93
C SER A 265 39.85 -10.93 -30.05
N PRO A 266 41.04 -10.90 -30.71
CA PRO A 266 41.97 -12.04 -30.74
C PRO A 266 42.49 -12.48 -29.37
N ALA A 267 42.22 -11.71 -28.30
CA ALA A 267 42.50 -12.12 -26.93
C ALA A 267 41.51 -13.16 -26.37
N MET A 268 40.42 -13.52 -27.09
CA MET A 268 39.52 -14.62 -26.68
C MET A 268 40.25 -15.95 -26.48
N ASP A 269 41.15 -16.32 -27.40
CA ASP A 269 41.90 -17.60 -27.30
C ASP A 269 42.84 -17.61 -26.08
N SER A 270 43.39 -16.45 -25.71
CA SER A 270 44.24 -16.29 -24.53
C SER A 270 43.42 -16.43 -23.23
N VAL A 271 42.27 -15.76 -23.12
CA VAL A 271 41.41 -15.88 -21.92
C VAL A 271 40.80 -17.27 -21.81
N ALA A 272 40.38 -17.89 -22.92
CA ALA A 272 39.89 -19.27 -22.94
C ALA A 272 40.98 -20.28 -22.50
N ALA A 273 42.23 -20.09 -22.94
CA ALA A 273 43.36 -20.89 -22.48
C ALA A 273 43.63 -20.70 -20.97
N VAL A 274 43.58 -19.47 -20.47
CA VAL A 274 43.70 -19.16 -19.03
C VAL A 274 42.59 -19.83 -18.20
N VAL A 275 41.35 -19.80 -18.68
CA VAL A 275 40.21 -20.46 -18.00
C VAL A 275 40.33 -21.98 -18.05
N ALA A 276 40.87 -22.56 -19.13
CA ALA A 276 41.17 -23.99 -19.21
C ALA A 276 42.29 -24.40 -18.24
N LEU A 277 43.35 -23.58 -18.13
CA LEU A 277 44.46 -23.78 -17.18
C LEU A 277 43.97 -23.73 -15.73
N GLY A 278 43.20 -22.69 -15.37
CA GLY A 278 42.59 -22.56 -14.05
C GLY A 278 41.65 -23.71 -13.70
N ALA A 279 40.84 -24.18 -14.66
CA ALA A 279 39.97 -25.34 -14.45
C ALA A 279 40.75 -26.65 -14.25
N ALA A 280 41.87 -26.84 -14.95
CA ALA A 280 42.75 -27.98 -14.74
C ALA A 280 43.44 -27.94 -13.38
N ALA A 281 43.93 -26.76 -12.96
CA ALA A 281 44.53 -26.54 -11.63
C ALA A 281 43.51 -26.76 -10.49
N ALA A 282 42.25 -26.34 -10.66
CA ALA A 282 41.17 -26.61 -9.72
C ALA A 282 40.94 -28.13 -9.56
N ALA A 283 40.80 -28.87 -10.66
CA ALA A 283 40.60 -30.31 -10.63
C ALA A 283 41.81 -31.08 -10.03
N ALA A 284 43.03 -30.60 -10.25
CA ALA A 284 44.23 -31.16 -9.62
C ALA A 284 44.24 -30.94 -8.10
N ALA A 285 43.80 -29.78 -7.62
CA ALA A 285 43.67 -29.49 -6.19
C ALA A 285 42.58 -30.34 -5.52
N GLU A 286 41.42 -30.51 -6.17
CA GLU A 286 40.33 -31.38 -5.69
C GLU A 286 40.78 -32.85 -5.59
N ALA A 287 41.45 -33.37 -6.62
CA ALA A 287 42.00 -34.74 -6.62
C ALA A 287 43.08 -34.96 -5.53
N ALA A 288 43.86 -33.93 -5.21
CA ALA A 288 44.81 -33.99 -4.08
C ALA A 288 44.09 -34.06 -2.72
N GLN A 289 42.91 -33.46 -2.59
CA GLN A 289 42.11 -33.44 -1.36
C GLN A 289 41.33 -34.75 -1.13
N GLU A 290 40.84 -35.41 -2.19
CA GLU A 290 40.19 -36.72 -2.07
C GLU A 290 41.15 -37.81 -1.56
N ASN A 291 42.41 -37.79 -2.01
CA ASN A 291 43.45 -38.74 -1.57
C ASN A 291 43.79 -38.66 -0.07
N VAL A 292 43.57 -37.51 0.58
CA VAL A 292 43.75 -37.36 2.04
C VAL A 292 42.56 -37.94 2.81
N THR A 293 41.38 -38.00 2.20
CA THR A 293 40.11 -38.33 2.88
C THR A 293 39.86 -39.84 3.01
N GLN A 294 40.53 -40.70 2.21
CA GLN A 294 40.31 -42.15 2.24
C GLN A 294 40.98 -42.91 3.40
N LEU A 295 41.76 -42.25 4.27
CA LEU A 295 42.59 -42.90 5.29
C LEU A 295 42.08 -42.77 6.75
N SER A 296 40.83 -42.36 6.97
CA SER A 296 40.24 -42.31 8.32
C SER A 296 38.72 -42.45 8.35
N SER A 297 38.22 -43.62 8.77
CA SER A 297 37.05 -43.80 9.69
C SER A 297 36.51 -45.25 9.68
N PRO A 298 36.25 -45.85 10.86
CA PRO A 298 35.35 -47.00 10.99
C PRO A 298 34.07 -46.68 11.79
N SER A 299 32.89 -47.14 11.29
CA SER A 299 31.65 -47.45 12.05
C SER A 299 30.89 -46.29 12.77
N LEU A 300 29.56 -46.29 12.98
CA LEU A 300 28.46 -47.24 12.69
C LEU A 300 27.06 -46.55 12.77
N LEU A 301 26.02 -47.19 12.19
CA LEU A 301 24.55 -47.02 12.38
C LEU A 301 23.82 -45.76 11.82
N GLN A 302 22.51 -45.82 11.51
CA GLN A 302 21.75 -46.53 10.43
C GLN A 302 20.25 -46.15 10.54
N LYS A 303 19.48 -46.29 9.43
CA LYS A 303 17.99 -46.36 9.28
C LYS A 303 17.28 -45.01 9.02
N ASN A 304 16.31 -44.89 8.09
CA ASN A 304 15.71 -45.78 7.07
C ASN A 304 15.11 -44.88 5.95
N ALA A 305 15.29 -45.15 4.64
CA ALA A 305 14.43 -45.97 3.74
C ALA A 305 13.02 -45.36 3.47
N THR A 306 12.41 -45.35 2.27
CA THR A 306 12.73 -45.95 0.95
C THR A 306 11.82 -45.37 -0.15
N LYS A 307 12.31 -45.15 -1.39
CA LYS A 307 11.71 -45.71 -2.63
C LYS A 307 12.68 -45.58 -3.81
N VAL A 308 12.81 -46.64 -4.60
CA VAL A 308 13.77 -46.77 -5.72
C VAL A 308 13.00 -46.89 -7.03
N GLN A 309 13.43 -46.21 -8.10
CA GLN A 309 13.17 -46.66 -9.46
C GLN A 309 14.29 -46.24 -10.45
N LEU A 310 15.33 -47.05 -10.47
CA LEU A 310 15.98 -47.60 -11.67
C LEU A 310 16.11 -46.71 -12.94
N LEU A 311 17.33 -46.23 -13.20
CA LEU A 311 17.83 -45.99 -14.56
C LEU A 311 19.32 -46.35 -14.65
N LEU A 312 19.61 -47.45 -15.33
CA LEU A 312 20.97 -47.90 -15.66
C LEU A 312 21.43 -47.15 -16.93
N GLY A 313 22.45 -46.29 -16.83
CA GLY A 313 22.93 -45.54 -17.99
C GLY A 313 24.24 -44.79 -17.78
N LYS A 314 25.34 -45.37 -18.28
CA LYS A 314 26.64 -44.74 -18.56
C LYS A 314 27.27 -43.87 -17.43
N ALA A 315 27.97 -44.53 -16.52
CA ALA A 315 29.13 -43.93 -15.88
C ALA A 315 30.32 -43.96 -16.87
N ASN A 316 30.51 -42.88 -17.63
CA ASN A 316 31.76 -42.44 -18.30
C ASN A 316 31.45 -41.24 -19.22
N ASP A 317 31.34 -40.04 -18.63
CA ASP A 317 31.33 -38.73 -19.35
C ASP A 317 31.63 -37.52 -18.43
N ILE A 318 31.76 -37.74 -17.11
CA ILE A 318 31.88 -36.68 -16.09
C ILE A 318 33.24 -35.94 -16.16
N SER A 319 34.29 -36.57 -16.70
CA SER A 319 35.68 -36.10 -16.66
C SER A 319 36.22 -35.52 -17.98
N SER A 320 35.36 -35.06 -18.89
CA SER A 320 35.84 -34.32 -20.07
C SER A 320 36.38 -32.93 -19.69
N PRO A 321 37.56 -32.49 -20.19
CA PRO A 321 38.14 -31.18 -19.85
C PRO A 321 37.19 -30.00 -20.09
N ALA A 322 36.37 -30.08 -21.15
CA ALA A 322 35.34 -29.10 -21.47
C ALA A 322 34.21 -29.01 -20.43
N ASN A 323 33.94 -30.08 -19.67
CA ASN A 323 32.94 -30.09 -18.60
C ASN A 323 33.53 -29.51 -17.30
N ILE A 324 34.81 -29.80 -17.01
CA ILE A 324 35.55 -29.23 -15.88
C ILE A 324 35.62 -27.70 -16.02
N SER A 325 36.00 -27.20 -17.21
CA SER A 325 36.03 -25.77 -17.51
C SER A 325 34.66 -25.09 -17.34
N LYS A 326 33.58 -25.70 -17.84
CA LYS A 326 32.21 -25.18 -17.64
C LYS A 326 31.81 -25.12 -16.17
N ASN A 327 32.16 -26.12 -15.37
CA ASN A 327 31.86 -26.14 -13.94
C ASN A 327 32.62 -25.03 -13.18
N PHE A 328 33.88 -24.80 -13.51
CA PHE A 328 34.69 -23.71 -12.95
C PHE A 328 34.11 -22.33 -13.31
N ILE A 329 33.75 -22.12 -14.59
CA ILE A 329 33.09 -20.89 -15.05
C ILE A 329 31.79 -20.65 -14.27
N ALA A 330 30.98 -21.71 -14.06
CA ALA A 330 29.73 -21.62 -13.32
C ALA A 330 29.94 -21.29 -11.82
N ASP A 331 31.02 -21.76 -11.17
CA ASP A 331 31.33 -21.37 -9.79
C ASP A 331 31.77 -19.90 -9.70
N VAL A 332 32.66 -19.44 -10.59
CA VAL A 332 33.08 -18.03 -10.66
C VAL A 332 31.87 -17.11 -10.82
N LEU A 333 30.99 -17.38 -11.80
CA LEU A 333 29.80 -16.56 -12.06
C LEU A 333 28.80 -16.61 -10.89
N ARG A 334 28.66 -17.76 -10.22
CA ARG A 334 27.81 -17.93 -9.04
C ARG A 334 28.30 -17.09 -7.86
N GLU A 335 29.57 -17.21 -7.47
CA GLU A 335 30.12 -16.46 -6.33
C GLU A 335 30.17 -14.96 -6.62
N ASN A 336 30.45 -14.56 -7.87
CA ASN A 336 30.39 -13.18 -8.33
C ASN A 336 28.98 -12.56 -8.19
N ALA A 337 27.95 -13.29 -8.60
CA ALA A 337 26.56 -12.86 -8.43
C ALA A 337 26.16 -12.83 -6.94
N GLU A 338 26.53 -13.86 -6.16
CA GLU A 338 26.22 -13.96 -4.73
C GLU A 338 26.89 -12.85 -3.89
N ALA A 339 28.04 -12.32 -4.33
CA ALA A 339 28.65 -11.14 -3.72
C ALA A 339 27.72 -9.92 -3.70
N VAL A 340 27.14 -9.58 -4.87
CA VAL A 340 26.19 -8.45 -4.99
C VAL A 340 24.89 -8.76 -4.24
N PHE A 341 24.38 -10.00 -4.35
CA PHE A 341 23.14 -10.40 -3.68
C PHE A 341 23.23 -10.27 -2.15
N ALA A 342 24.30 -10.81 -1.56
CA ALA A 342 24.48 -10.76 -0.10
C ALA A 342 24.78 -9.34 0.42
N ALA A 343 25.34 -8.45 -0.42
CA ALA A 343 25.46 -7.02 -0.13
C ALA A 343 24.09 -6.33 -0.08
N CYS A 344 23.19 -6.60 -1.04
CA CYS A 344 21.81 -6.12 -1.01
C CYS A 344 21.07 -6.61 0.25
N ASP A 345 21.14 -7.91 0.57
CA ASP A 345 20.52 -8.47 1.78
C ASP A 345 21.08 -7.85 3.07
N ALA A 346 22.38 -7.57 3.12
CA ALA A 346 23.01 -6.87 4.23
C ALA A 346 22.48 -5.43 4.39
N ALA A 347 22.29 -4.71 3.29
CA ALA A 347 21.72 -3.37 3.29
C ALA A 347 20.24 -3.36 3.69
N HIS A 348 19.42 -4.25 3.10
CA HIS A 348 18.01 -4.46 3.46
C HIS A 348 17.84 -4.78 4.95
N GLY A 349 18.65 -5.70 5.47
CA GLY A 349 18.66 -6.09 6.88
C GLY A 349 19.13 -4.98 7.84
N ARG A 350 19.86 -3.97 7.36
CA ARG A 350 20.19 -2.74 8.13
C ARG A 350 19.06 -1.72 8.06
N TRP A 351 18.48 -1.48 6.89
CA TRP A 351 17.34 -0.58 6.71
C TRP A 351 16.12 -1.03 7.52
N ALA A 352 15.79 -2.33 7.48
CA ALA A 352 14.72 -2.91 8.29
C ALA A 352 14.93 -2.69 9.80
N LYS A 353 16.18 -2.71 10.28
CA LYS A 353 16.52 -2.39 11.69
C LYS A 353 16.33 -0.91 12.01
N LEU A 354 16.66 0.00 11.10
CA LEU A 354 16.43 1.45 11.26
C LEU A 354 14.93 1.74 11.37
N LEU A 355 14.12 1.18 10.47
CA LEU A 355 12.65 1.27 10.54
C LEU A 355 12.13 0.65 11.85
N GLY A 356 12.69 -0.49 12.27
CA GLY A 356 12.30 -1.21 13.50
C GLY A 356 12.44 -0.37 14.78
N VAL A 357 13.47 0.48 14.89
CA VAL A 357 13.67 1.36 16.07
C VAL A 357 12.50 2.34 16.28
N ARG A 358 11.80 2.71 15.19
CA ARG A 358 10.67 3.66 15.17
C ARG A 358 9.31 2.98 14.93
N ALA A 359 9.23 1.66 14.98
CA ALA A 359 8.00 0.90 14.70
C ALA A 359 6.79 1.29 15.59
N LEU A 360 7.01 1.81 16.81
CA LEU A 360 5.96 2.31 17.70
C LEU A 360 5.59 3.79 17.49
N LEU A 361 6.35 4.51 16.65
CA LEU A 361 6.11 5.91 16.29
C LEU A 361 5.45 6.04 14.93
N HIS A 362 5.89 5.28 13.93
CA HIS A 362 5.37 5.37 12.57
C HIS A 362 3.84 5.26 12.47
N PRO A 363 3.15 4.38 13.23
CA PRO A 363 1.69 4.32 13.24
C PRO A 363 0.99 5.62 13.70
N LYS A 364 1.67 6.43 14.52
CA LYS A 364 1.14 7.67 15.13
C LYS A 364 1.39 8.91 14.28
N LEU A 365 2.12 8.79 13.18
CA LEU A 365 2.38 9.90 12.25
C LEU A 365 1.09 10.30 11.50
N ARG A 366 1.09 11.49 10.90
CA ARG A 366 0.10 11.84 9.88
C ARG A 366 0.36 11.01 8.62
N LEU A 367 -0.63 10.87 7.75
CA LEU A 367 -0.50 10.10 6.50
C LEU A 367 0.70 10.57 5.67
N GLN A 368 0.84 11.87 5.43
CA GLN A 368 1.95 12.43 4.64
C GLN A 368 3.33 12.12 5.25
N ASP A 369 3.49 12.31 6.57
CA ASP A 369 4.75 11.99 7.27
C ASP A 369 5.10 10.49 7.21
N PHE A 370 4.08 9.60 7.24
CA PHE A 370 4.26 8.17 7.06
C PHE A 370 4.63 7.82 5.60
N LEU A 371 3.97 8.45 4.62
CA LEU A 371 4.23 8.23 3.20
C LEU A 371 5.65 8.66 2.79
N SER A 372 6.20 9.73 3.36
CA SER A 372 7.61 10.09 3.12
C SER A 372 8.59 8.97 3.52
N VAL A 373 8.31 8.24 4.61
CA VAL A 373 9.11 7.08 5.05
C VAL A 373 8.81 5.83 4.22
N TYR A 374 7.56 5.65 3.80
CA TYR A 374 7.12 4.53 2.96
C TYR A 374 7.74 4.60 1.56
N ASN A 375 7.60 5.75 0.88
CA ASN A 375 8.07 5.97 -0.48
C ASN A 375 9.58 5.80 -0.57
N ILE A 376 10.36 6.50 0.26
CA ILE A 376 11.83 6.35 0.25
C ILE A 376 12.30 4.93 0.55
N THR A 377 11.51 4.14 1.29
CA THR A 377 11.78 2.71 1.49
C THR A 377 11.43 1.89 0.24
N GLN A 378 10.33 2.18 -0.47
CA GLN A 378 10.00 1.53 -1.75
C GLN A 378 11.01 1.88 -2.85
N ASP A 379 11.49 3.12 -2.90
CA ASP A 379 12.50 3.57 -3.86
C ASP A 379 13.84 2.87 -3.60
N PHE A 380 14.25 2.81 -2.33
CA PHE A 380 15.41 2.03 -1.88
C PHE A 380 15.28 0.55 -2.25
N ILE A 381 14.13 -0.07 -2.01
CA ILE A 381 13.89 -1.47 -2.42
C ILE A 381 14.02 -1.58 -3.95
N SER A 382 13.35 -0.74 -4.72
CA SER A 382 13.30 -0.82 -6.18
C SER A 382 14.69 -0.64 -6.81
N ALA A 383 15.47 0.33 -6.35
CA ALA A 383 16.84 0.56 -6.83
C ALA A 383 17.80 -0.58 -6.46
N THR A 384 17.71 -1.11 -5.24
CA THR A 384 18.57 -2.22 -4.80
C THR A 384 18.17 -3.57 -5.39
N GLU A 385 16.89 -3.80 -5.68
CA GLU A 385 16.40 -4.96 -6.44
C GLU A 385 16.77 -4.87 -7.93
N LYS A 386 16.78 -3.67 -8.54
CA LYS A 386 17.26 -3.44 -9.92
C LYS A 386 18.73 -3.82 -10.10
N ILE A 387 19.57 -3.53 -9.09
CA ILE A 387 20.99 -3.89 -9.08
C ILE A 387 21.18 -5.37 -8.71
N GLY A 388 20.50 -5.82 -7.65
CA GLY A 388 20.69 -7.13 -7.04
C GLY A 388 19.84 -8.27 -7.61
N GLY A 389 18.90 -8.03 -8.54
CA GLY A 389 18.12 -9.07 -9.24
C GLY A 389 17.27 -10.03 -8.37
N ARG A 390 17.25 -9.86 -7.04
CA ARG A 390 16.50 -10.67 -6.06
C ARG A 390 15.59 -9.77 -5.22
N LEU A 391 14.40 -10.25 -4.88
CA LEU A 391 13.42 -9.51 -4.09
C LEU A 391 13.79 -9.41 -2.61
N GLY A 392 13.67 -8.21 -2.04
CA GLY A 392 13.98 -7.88 -0.65
C GLY A 392 12.89 -8.29 0.34
N TYR A 393 12.64 -9.60 0.50
CA TYR A 393 11.54 -10.10 1.34
C TYR A 393 11.58 -9.60 2.80
N SER A 394 12.77 -9.44 3.39
CA SER A 394 12.93 -9.02 4.79
C SER A 394 12.50 -7.57 5.04
N ILE A 395 12.92 -6.66 4.15
CA ILE A 395 12.55 -5.24 4.20
C ILE A 395 11.11 -5.02 3.75
N ARG A 396 10.63 -5.73 2.71
CA ARG A 396 9.22 -5.71 2.29
C ARG A 396 8.28 -6.19 3.40
N GLY A 397 8.63 -7.28 4.11
CA GLY A 397 7.88 -7.77 5.27
C GLY A 397 7.86 -6.77 6.42
N THR A 398 8.97 -6.09 6.68
CA THR A 398 9.05 -5.02 7.70
C THR A 398 8.17 -3.82 7.33
N LEU A 399 8.23 -3.35 6.08
CA LEU A 399 7.43 -2.23 5.60
C LEU A 399 5.93 -2.55 5.60
N GLN A 400 5.55 -3.75 5.18
CA GLN A 400 4.15 -4.21 5.22
C GLN A 400 3.64 -4.31 6.66
N SER A 401 4.45 -4.83 7.59
CA SER A 401 4.12 -4.87 9.02
C SER A 401 3.87 -3.47 9.60
N GLN A 402 4.72 -2.49 9.26
CA GLN A 402 4.52 -1.11 9.71
C GLN A 402 3.33 -0.42 9.05
N SER A 403 3.06 -0.72 7.76
CA SER A 403 1.88 -0.20 7.05
C SER A 403 0.59 -0.73 7.66
N LYS A 404 0.55 -2.03 8.01
CA LYS A 404 -0.57 -2.62 8.77
C LYS A 404 -0.71 -1.97 10.15
N ALA A 405 0.38 -1.85 10.92
CA ALA A 405 0.35 -1.21 12.24
C ALA A 405 -0.13 0.25 12.18
N PHE A 406 0.20 0.98 11.11
CA PHE A 406 -0.34 2.31 10.83
C PHE A 406 -1.85 2.26 10.61
N VAL A 407 -2.36 1.45 9.68
CA VAL A 407 -3.81 1.29 9.44
C VAL A 407 -4.56 0.86 10.72
N ASP A 408 -3.95 -0.01 11.53
CA ASP A 408 -4.50 -0.47 12.80
C ASP A 408 -4.62 0.66 13.84
N PHE A 409 -3.55 1.42 14.08
CA PHE A 409 -3.58 2.56 15.00
C PHE A 409 -4.54 3.66 14.53
N GLN A 410 -4.49 3.98 13.23
CA GLN A 410 -5.33 4.98 12.58
C GLN A 410 -6.82 4.60 12.66
N HIS A 411 -7.15 3.32 12.53
CA HIS A 411 -8.52 2.84 12.71
C HIS A 411 -8.99 2.90 14.17
N ILE A 412 -8.19 2.38 15.11
CA ILE A 412 -8.52 2.42 16.55
C ILE A 412 -8.78 3.87 17.01
N SER A 413 -7.92 4.81 16.61
CA SER A 413 -8.11 6.24 16.91
C SER A 413 -9.44 6.80 16.36
N ARG A 414 -9.81 6.44 15.12
CA ARG A 414 -11.09 6.85 14.50
C ARG A 414 -12.29 6.21 15.20
N ILE A 415 -12.23 4.93 15.54
CA ILE A 415 -13.28 4.21 16.29
C ILE A 415 -13.51 4.85 17.67
N THR A 416 -12.46 5.14 18.43
CA THR A 416 -12.58 5.84 19.72
C THR A 416 -13.19 7.23 19.54
N LYS A 417 -12.72 8.01 18.54
CA LYS A 417 -13.24 9.36 18.26
C LYS A 417 -14.70 9.35 17.86
N ILE A 418 -15.13 8.52 16.89
CA ILE A 418 -16.52 8.50 16.44
C ILE A 418 -17.47 7.99 17.53
N THR A 419 -17.04 7.03 18.36
CA THR A 419 -17.83 6.56 19.51
C THR A 419 -18.05 7.69 20.52
N ALA A 420 -16.99 8.41 20.91
CA ALA A 420 -17.09 9.52 21.85
C ALA A 420 -17.98 10.67 21.32
N VAL A 421 -17.91 10.94 20.01
CA VAL A 421 -18.74 11.95 19.34
C VAL A 421 -20.21 11.52 19.28
N LEU A 422 -20.50 10.26 18.92
CA LEU A 422 -21.86 9.72 18.91
C LEU A 422 -22.51 9.75 20.30
N ASP A 423 -21.72 9.45 21.34
CA ASP A 423 -22.18 9.45 22.74
C ASP A 423 -22.47 10.86 23.28
N GLN A 424 -22.04 11.91 22.58
CA GLN A 424 -22.30 13.32 22.88
C GLN A 424 -23.24 13.99 21.86
N GLU A 425 -23.76 13.23 20.87
CA GLU A 425 -24.56 13.78 19.79
C GLU A 425 -25.96 14.22 20.26
N THR A 426 -26.36 15.43 19.91
CA THR A 426 -27.62 16.05 20.34
C THR A 426 -28.68 16.10 19.23
N TRP A 427 -28.34 15.66 18.01
CA TRP A 427 -29.23 15.66 16.84
C TRP A 427 -29.70 17.06 16.46
N VAL A 428 -28.75 18.00 16.42
CA VAL A 428 -28.94 19.37 15.94
C VAL A 428 -28.29 19.52 14.57
N ALA A 429 -29.03 20.10 13.62
CA ALA A 429 -28.51 20.41 12.29
C ALA A 429 -27.41 21.48 12.41
N ILE A 430 -26.33 21.29 11.66
CA ILE A 430 -25.19 22.22 11.62
C ILE A 430 -25.02 22.81 10.22
N ASP A 431 -24.56 24.06 10.15
CA ASP A 431 -24.11 24.66 8.91
C ASP A 431 -22.85 23.93 8.40
N ILE A 432 -22.74 23.75 7.09
CA ILE A 432 -21.81 22.81 6.48
C ILE A 432 -20.71 23.59 5.75
N PRO A 433 -19.44 23.50 6.19
CA PRO A 433 -18.31 24.09 5.48
C PRO A 433 -18.11 23.49 4.08
N ASP A 434 -17.69 24.32 3.13
CA ASP A 434 -17.50 23.95 1.72
C ASP A 434 -16.52 22.75 1.54
N GLU A 435 -15.58 22.54 2.46
CA GLU A 435 -14.68 21.39 2.44
C GLU A 435 -15.41 20.03 2.51
N PHE A 436 -16.60 19.95 3.11
CA PHE A 436 -17.40 18.72 3.14
C PHE A 436 -18.14 18.48 1.83
N GLN A 437 -18.59 19.54 1.14
CA GLN A 437 -19.14 19.41 -0.20
C GLN A 437 -18.05 18.95 -1.18
N ALA A 438 -16.84 19.52 -1.10
CA ALA A 438 -15.69 19.09 -1.90
C ALA A 438 -15.32 17.60 -1.71
N ILE A 439 -15.48 17.04 -0.49
CA ILE A 439 -15.31 15.60 -0.24
C ILE A 439 -16.37 14.76 -0.99
N VAL A 440 -17.64 15.18 -0.96
CA VAL A 440 -18.71 14.48 -1.68
C VAL A 440 -18.51 14.58 -3.19
N ASP A 441 -18.17 15.76 -3.69
CA ASP A 441 -17.91 16.02 -5.10
C ASP A 441 -16.72 15.17 -5.59
N LEU A 442 -15.66 15.01 -4.79
CA LEU A 442 -14.53 14.12 -5.10
C LEU A 442 -14.96 12.65 -5.24
N PHE A 443 -15.86 12.17 -4.38
CA PHE A 443 -16.38 10.80 -4.45
C PHE A 443 -17.22 10.56 -5.73
N ILE A 444 -17.96 11.59 -6.16
CA ILE A 444 -18.76 11.56 -7.40
C ILE A 444 -17.86 11.71 -8.64
N CYS A 445 -16.95 12.69 -8.71
CA CYS A 445 -16.14 12.96 -9.91
C CYS A 445 -15.27 11.76 -10.34
N SER A 446 -14.85 10.92 -9.39
CA SER A 446 -14.12 9.69 -9.68
C SER A 446 -14.96 8.64 -10.45
N GLU A 447 -16.28 8.82 -10.58
CA GLU A 447 -17.20 8.03 -11.43
C GLU A 447 -16.91 8.25 -12.93
N ALA A 448 -16.57 9.48 -13.35
CA ALA A 448 -16.33 9.82 -14.76
C ALA A 448 -15.04 9.20 -15.34
N VAL A 449 -13.99 9.07 -14.53
CA VAL A 449 -12.66 8.58 -14.97
C VAL A 449 -12.67 7.08 -15.30
N ILE A 450 -13.68 6.33 -14.85
CA ILE A 450 -13.81 4.88 -15.11
C ILE A 450 -14.67 4.63 -16.35
N ALA A 451 -15.69 5.47 -16.61
CA ALA A 451 -16.57 5.31 -17.76
C ALA A 451 -15.83 5.39 -19.12
N GLU A 452 -14.84 6.26 -19.24
CA GLU A 452 -14.00 6.34 -20.46
C GLU A 452 -12.95 5.21 -20.58
N GLY A 453 -12.86 4.32 -19.58
CA GLY A 453 -11.91 3.20 -19.57
C GLY A 453 -12.43 1.87 -20.13
N GLU A 454 -13.74 1.70 -20.29
CA GLU A 454 -14.35 0.38 -20.61
C GLU A 454 -14.98 0.27 -22.02
N GLU A 455 -15.13 1.37 -22.79
CA GLU A 455 -15.62 1.32 -24.18
C GLU A 455 -14.53 1.00 -25.24
N GLY A 456 -13.35 0.58 -24.79
CA GLY A 456 -12.11 0.58 -25.59
C GLY A 456 -11.71 -0.70 -26.34
N SER A 457 -12.51 -1.80 -26.37
CA SER A 457 -12.04 -3.04 -27.03
C SER A 457 -13.10 -4.09 -27.43
N LEU A 458 -14.01 -3.79 -28.38
CA LEU A 458 -14.73 -4.85 -29.13
C LEU A 458 -15.08 -4.43 -30.57
N GLN A 459 -14.21 -4.74 -31.54
CA GLN A 459 -14.59 -4.92 -32.95
C GLN A 459 -13.45 -5.56 -33.77
N LEU A 460 -13.62 -6.83 -34.17
CA LEU A 460 -13.10 -7.36 -35.44
C LEU A 460 -14.02 -8.52 -35.90
N ASN A 461 -14.20 -8.63 -37.23
CA ASN A 461 -15.28 -9.38 -37.87
C ASN A 461 -15.02 -10.90 -38.01
N PRO A 462 -16.08 -11.71 -38.24
CA PRO A 462 -15.95 -13.15 -38.39
C PRO A 462 -15.43 -13.54 -39.78
N ALA A 463 -14.52 -14.52 -39.81
CA ALA A 463 -14.12 -15.22 -41.02
C ALA A 463 -14.12 -16.74 -40.77
N GLN A 464 -14.55 -17.49 -41.79
CA GLN A 464 -14.76 -18.93 -41.71
C GLN A 464 -13.43 -19.69 -41.62
N GLN A 465 -13.35 -20.70 -40.74
CA GLN A 465 -12.59 -21.89 -41.06
C GLN A 465 -13.19 -23.13 -40.40
N THR A 466 -13.69 -24.01 -41.25
CA THR A 466 -14.12 -25.37 -40.93
C THR A 466 -12.91 -26.20 -40.49
N ASN A 467 -13.06 -26.98 -39.42
CA ASN A 467 -12.49 -28.33 -39.36
C ASN A 467 -13.24 -29.19 -38.33
N THR A 468 -13.70 -30.35 -38.79
CA THR A 468 -14.37 -31.41 -38.03
C THR A 468 -13.38 -32.47 -37.56
N ILE A 469 -13.67 -33.10 -36.41
CA ILE A 469 -13.33 -34.47 -35.93
C ILE A 469 -13.63 -34.40 -34.41
N ASP A 470 -14.83 -34.79 -33.95
CA ASP A 470 -15.28 -36.15 -33.59
C ASP A 470 -14.74 -36.65 -32.22
N GLY A 471 -15.59 -37.26 -31.39
CA GLY A 471 -15.18 -37.63 -30.01
C GLY A 471 -16.23 -37.85 -28.89
N SER A 472 -17.52 -38.03 -29.18
CA SER A 472 -18.49 -38.91 -28.43
C SER A 472 -18.50 -39.04 -26.87
N ARG A 473 -19.70 -38.82 -26.27
CA ARG A 473 -20.29 -39.47 -25.04
C ARG A 473 -19.69 -39.12 -23.65
N ASP A 474 -20.35 -39.26 -22.49
CA ASP A 474 -21.75 -39.52 -22.00
C ASP A 474 -21.73 -39.27 -20.45
N ASP A 475 -22.79 -39.07 -19.65
CA ASP A 475 -24.21 -38.67 -19.82
C ASP A 475 -24.80 -38.27 -18.42
N SER A 476 -26.01 -37.70 -18.37
CA SER A 476 -27.02 -37.65 -17.28
C SER A 476 -26.63 -37.52 -15.79
N ALA A 477 -27.20 -36.49 -15.12
CA ALA A 477 -28.09 -36.69 -13.97
C ALA A 477 -28.94 -35.44 -13.62
N LYS A 478 -30.23 -35.64 -13.34
CA LYS A 478 -31.18 -34.63 -12.80
C LYS A 478 -31.56 -34.98 -11.35
N ALA A 479 -31.76 -33.97 -10.49
CA ALA A 479 -32.84 -33.89 -9.47
C ALA A 479 -32.63 -32.59 -8.66
N ALA A 480 -33.48 -31.56 -8.71
CA ALA A 480 -34.89 -31.47 -8.32
C ALA A 480 -35.12 -31.28 -6.80
N TYR A 481 -35.44 -30.03 -6.41
CA TYR A 481 -36.50 -29.79 -5.42
C TYR A 481 -37.19 -28.45 -5.69
N SER A 482 -38.48 -28.49 -5.97
CA SER A 482 -39.32 -27.30 -6.15
C SER A 482 -40.79 -27.66 -5.94
N GLN A 483 -41.37 -27.24 -4.82
CA GLN A 483 -42.82 -27.11 -4.61
C GLN A 483 -43.06 -26.15 -3.43
N SER A 484 -44.08 -25.27 -3.41
CA SER A 484 -44.93 -24.75 -4.50
C SER A 484 -45.98 -23.76 -3.98
N LEU A 485 -46.43 -22.85 -4.87
CA LEU A 485 -47.79 -22.24 -4.93
C LEU A 485 -48.18 -21.27 -3.79
N SER A 486 -49.01 -20.23 -4.01
CA SER A 486 -50.07 -20.05 -5.03
C SER A 486 -50.15 -18.57 -5.48
N ARG A 487 -50.30 -18.27 -6.79
CA ARG A 487 -51.56 -17.86 -7.50
C ARG A 487 -52.03 -16.40 -7.25
N GLN A 488 -52.58 -15.66 -8.23
CA GLN A 488 -52.65 -15.80 -9.70
C GLN A 488 -53.19 -14.49 -10.33
N ASN A 489 -52.83 -14.24 -11.61
CA ASN A 489 -53.65 -13.57 -12.66
C ASN A 489 -54.05 -12.08 -12.51
N SER A 490 -54.33 -11.31 -13.57
CA SER A 490 -53.90 -11.30 -14.99
C SER A 490 -54.53 -10.09 -15.71
N VAL A 491 -53.97 -9.66 -16.87
CA VAL A 491 -54.65 -8.89 -17.97
C VAL A 491 -55.09 -7.43 -17.64
N GLU A 492 -55.08 -6.42 -18.53
CA GLU A 492 -54.41 -6.11 -19.81
C GLU A 492 -54.89 -4.70 -20.26
N SER A 493 -54.04 -3.89 -20.95
CA SER A 493 -54.42 -2.79 -21.89
C SER A 493 -55.25 -1.56 -21.41
N SER A 494 -55.21 -0.34 -21.99
CA SER A 494 -54.23 0.47 -22.79
C SER A 494 -54.82 1.89 -23.00
N VAL A 495 -54.03 2.83 -23.58
CA VAL A 495 -54.44 4.02 -24.38
C VAL A 495 -54.92 5.33 -23.68
N GLU A 496 -54.04 6.36 -23.72
CA GLU A 496 -54.25 7.79 -24.12
C GLU A 496 -55.35 8.68 -23.43
N HIS A 497 -55.35 10.03 -23.44
CA HIS A 497 -54.47 11.10 -23.97
C HIS A 497 -54.70 12.45 -23.21
N VAL A 498 -53.62 13.18 -22.86
CA VAL A 498 -53.31 14.55 -23.34
C VAL A 498 -54.24 15.78 -23.03
N ARG A 499 -53.72 16.71 -22.19
CA ARG A 499 -53.60 18.21 -22.31
C ARG A 499 -54.25 19.20 -21.30
N HIS A 500 -53.38 20.15 -20.89
CA HIS A 500 -53.52 21.60 -20.59
C HIS A 500 -54.69 22.09 -19.69
N ALA A 501 -54.45 22.70 -18.52
CA ALA A 501 -53.70 23.92 -18.17
C ALA A 501 -54.41 25.25 -18.53
N ASN A 502 -54.64 26.12 -17.53
CA ASN A 502 -54.12 27.51 -17.52
C ASN A 502 -54.51 28.35 -16.27
N THR A 503 -53.60 29.29 -15.91
CA THR A 503 -53.79 30.63 -15.28
C THR A 503 -54.82 30.83 -14.15
N SER A 504 -54.48 31.25 -12.92
CA SER A 504 -53.71 32.43 -12.42
C SER A 504 -54.44 33.78 -12.41
N SER A 505 -54.62 34.39 -11.22
CA SER A 505 -54.57 35.85 -10.94
C SER A 505 -54.94 36.10 -9.46
N GLN A 506 -54.09 36.78 -8.65
CA GLN A 506 -54.22 38.19 -8.17
C GLN A 506 -55.37 38.45 -7.18
N SER A 507 -55.34 39.38 -6.21
CA SER A 507 -54.41 40.47 -5.80
C SER A 507 -54.59 40.74 -4.28
N GLY A 508 -53.61 41.28 -3.53
CA GLY A 508 -53.45 42.73 -3.25
C GLY A 508 -54.17 43.15 -1.94
N GLY A 509 -53.75 44.12 -1.12
CA GLY A 509 -52.56 44.98 -1.06
C GLY A 509 -52.65 46.01 0.09
N SER A 510 -51.64 46.88 0.22
CA SER A 510 -51.54 48.22 0.91
C SER A 510 -50.36 48.28 1.91
N GLN A 511 -49.30 49.08 1.70
CA GLN A 511 -49.14 50.55 1.91
C GLN A 511 -49.26 50.95 3.39
N GLU A 512 -48.47 51.86 3.99
CA GLU A 512 -47.64 52.99 3.53
C GLU A 512 -46.20 52.94 4.16
N ASN A 513 -45.26 53.91 4.14
CA ASN A 513 -45.13 55.30 3.63
C ASN A 513 -43.68 55.51 3.07
N THR A 514 -43.12 56.73 2.99
CA THR A 514 -41.76 57.07 2.49
C THR A 514 -41.23 58.41 3.07
N VAL A 515 -39.98 58.77 2.77
CA VAL A 515 -39.36 60.13 2.61
C VAL A 515 -38.17 60.42 3.56
N GLU A 516 -37.07 61.09 3.20
CA GLU A 516 -36.14 61.12 2.03
C GLU A 516 -35.06 62.20 2.31
N SER A 517 -33.79 62.02 1.91
CA SER A 517 -32.91 63.09 1.35
C SER A 517 -31.50 62.58 1.03
N SER A 518 -30.95 63.04 -0.10
CA SER A 518 -29.68 62.62 -0.72
C SER A 518 -28.59 63.72 -0.61
N PRO A 519 -27.32 63.59 -1.09
CA PRO A 519 -27.03 63.58 -2.54
C PRO A 519 -25.78 62.77 -3.03
N ARG A 520 -25.67 62.62 -4.37
CA ARG A 520 -24.46 62.26 -5.18
C ARG A 520 -24.07 63.47 -6.09
N PRO A 521 -22.90 63.59 -6.77
CA PRO A 521 -22.61 62.87 -8.05
C PRO A 521 -21.13 62.63 -8.54
N ILE A 522 -20.96 61.55 -9.35
CA ILE A 522 -20.23 61.39 -10.65
C ILE A 522 -18.70 61.65 -10.83
N THR A 523 -17.98 60.60 -11.30
CA THR A 523 -17.19 60.42 -12.58
C THR A 523 -16.65 58.97 -12.60
N GLU A 524 -17.17 58.02 -13.39
CA GLU A 524 -16.94 57.68 -14.84
C GLU A 524 -15.73 56.76 -15.17
N ASN A 525 -16.06 55.64 -15.84
CA ASN A 525 -15.29 54.69 -16.69
C ASN A 525 -14.31 53.62 -16.12
N ASP A 526 -14.78 52.34 -16.20
CA ASP A 526 -14.20 51.15 -16.87
C ASP A 526 -12.71 50.75 -16.65
N HIS A 527 -12.34 49.51 -16.26
CA HIS A 527 -12.86 48.20 -16.69
C HIS A 527 -12.59 47.03 -15.70
N HIS A 528 -13.34 45.93 -15.88
CA HIS A 528 -13.34 44.60 -15.24
C HIS A 528 -12.14 44.11 -14.39
N SER A 529 -12.48 43.69 -13.16
CA SER A 529 -11.94 42.48 -12.52
C SER A 529 -13.05 41.84 -11.65
N SER A 530 -13.38 40.57 -11.88
CA SER A 530 -14.49 39.88 -11.20
C SER A 530 -14.08 39.46 -9.78
N LYS A 531 -14.72 40.04 -8.78
CA LYS A 531 -14.50 39.71 -7.36
C LYS A 531 -14.84 38.25 -7.05
N GLY A 532 -14.03 37.64 -6.18
CA GLY A 532 -14.39 36.39 -5.53
C GLY A 532 -15.66 36.55 -4.69
N HIS A 533 -16.52 35.54 -4.73
CA HIS A 533 -17.73 35.49 -3.92
C HIS A 533 -17.43 34.75 -2.62
N ASP A 534 -17.46 35.46 -1.49
CA ASP A 534 -17.75 34.82 -0.20
C ASP A 534 -19.14 34.19 -0.32
N LYS A 535 -19.20 32.86 -0.35
CA LYS A 535 -20.45 32.10 -0.24
C LYS A 535 -20.72 31.88 1.24
N SER A 536 -21.94 32.24 1.67
CA SER A 536 -22.44 31.85 3.00
C SER A 536 -22.51 30.31 3.09
N PRO A 537 -22.14 29.70 4.23
CA PRO A 537 -22.11 28.24 4.37
C PRO A 537 -23.48 27.62 4.09
N SER A 538 -23.49 26.47 3.42
CA SER A 538 -24.72 25.78 3.06
C SER A 538 -25.34 25.08 4.28
N GLN A 539 -26.66 25.17 4.43
CA GLN A 539 -27.41 24.40 5.44
C GLN A 539 -27.62 22.93 5.04
N LYS A 540 -27.26 22.55 3.81
CA LYS A 540 -27.44 21.20 3.25
C LYS A 540 -26.23 20.74 2.46
N LEU A 541 -25.92 19.46 2.57
CA LEU A 541 -24.90 18.76 1.81
C LEU A 541 -25.58 18.10 0.61
N PHE A 542 -25.10 18.33 -0.61
CA PHE A 542 -25.74 17.84 -1.82
C PHE A 542 -25.03 16.60 -2.36
N HIS A 543 -25.79 15.53 -2.65
CA HIS A 543 -25.32 14.34 -3.36
C HIS A 543 -26.31 14.03 -4.47
N LYS A 544 -25.83 13.93 -5.72
CA LYS A 544 -26.63 13.66 -6.93
C LYS A 544 -27.93 14.49 -7.03
N GLY A 545 -27.86 15.77 -6.63
CA GLY A 545 -28.97 16.74 -6.64
C GLY A 545 -29.86 16.73 -5.38
N VAL A 546 -29.74 15.75 -4.50
CA VAL A 546 -30.51 15.65 -3.24
C VAL A 546 -29.74 16.36 -2.12
N GLY A 547 -30.40 17.28 -1.43
CA GLY A 547 -29.81 18.04 -0.31
C GLY A 547 -30.17 17.46 1.06
N TYR A 548 -29.15 17.10 1.84
CA TYR A 548 -29.25 16.47 3.16
C TYR A 548 -28.86 17.42 4.30
N HIS A 549 -29.65 17.45 5.37
CA HIS A 549 -29.24 18.09 6.62
C HIS A 549 -28.28 17.17 7.39
N MET A 550 -27.14 17.71 7.81
CA MET A 550 -26.11 16.96 8.55
C MET A 550 -26.05 17.37 10.02
N VAL A 551 -25.50 16.48 10.83
CA VAL A 551 -25.16 16.69 12.26
C VAL A 551 -23.66 16.42 12.45
N ASN A 552 -23.12 16.79 13.60
CA ASN A 552 -21.67 16.74 13.89
C ASN A 552 -21.07 15.33 13.70
N CYS A 553 -21.71 14.28 14.23
CA CYS A 553 -21.24 12.90 14.05
C CYS A 553 -21.20 12.46 12.57
N GLY A 554 -22.12 12.98 11.75
CA GLY A 554 -22.19 12.69 10.32
C GLY A 554 -21.05 13.33 9.52
N LEU A 555 -20.75 14.61 9.75
CA LEU A 555 -19.62 15.26 9.09
C LEU A 555 -18.27 14.63 9.51
N ILE A 556 -18.12 14.27 10.79
CA ILE A 556 -16.91 13.61 11.29
C ILE A 556 -16.72 12.22 10.65
N LEU A 557 -17.79 11.43 10.49
CA LEU A 557 -17.70 10.16 9.77
C LEU A 557 -17.37 10.36 8.28
N LEU A 558 -17.99 11.33 7.61
CA LEU A 558 -17.68 11.65 6.21
C LEU A 558 -16.20 11.99 6.01
N LYS A 559 -15.62 12.82 6.90
CA LYS A 559 -14.18 13.12 6.87
C LYS A 559 -13.31 11.89 7.09
N MET A 560 -13.67 11.03 8.06
CA MET A 560 -12.95 9.77 8.30
C MET A 560 -12.98 8.84 7.08
N LEU A 561 -14.10 8.78 6.35
CA LEU A 561 -14.23 7.97 5.13
C LEU A 561 -13.35 8.50 3.99
N SER A 562 -13.24 9.84 3.84
CA SER A 562 -12.27 10.47 2.93
C SER A 562 -10.83 10.05 3.27
N GLU A 563 -10.46 10.14 4.54
CA GLU A 563 -9.12 9.74 5.00
C GLU A 563 -8.84 8.25 4.77
N TYR A 564 -9.85 7.37 4.86
CA TYR A 564 -9.69 5.96 4.47
C TYR A 564 -9.49 5.80 2.96
N THR A 565 -10.17 6.57 2.11
CA THR A 565 -9.90 6.54 0.66
C THR A 565 -8.47 7.01 0.35
N ASP A 566 -7.97 8.05 1.04
CA ASP A 566 -6.58 8.52 0.91
C ASP A 566 -5.57 7.43 1.32
N ILE A 567 -5.82 6.74 2.44
CA ILE A 567 -4.98 5.62 2.90
C ILE A 567 -5.00 4.47 1.87
N SER A 568 -6.17 4.11 1.31
CA SER A 568 -6.28 3.04 0.31
C SER A 568 -5.53 3.38 -0.99
N ASN A 569 -5.64 4.63 -1.45
CA ASN A 569 -5.00 5.11 -2.68
C ASN A 569 -3.47 5.13 -2.55
N ASN A 570 -2.94 5.56 -1.40
CA ASN A 570 -1.50 5.69 -1.18
C ASN A 570 -0.84 4.40 -0.65
N LEU A 571 -1.59 3.46 -0.06
CA LEU A 571 -1.09 2.16 0.40
C LEU A 571 -1.84 0.98 -0.26
N PRO A 572 -1.64 0.71 -1.57
CA PRO A 572 -2.38 -0.33 -2.28
C PRO A 572 -2.26 -1.73 -1.67
N ALA A 573 -1.11 -2.06 -1.07
CA ALA A 573 -0.88 -3.34 -0.39
C ALA A 573 -1.70 -3.52 0.91
N SER A 574 -2.38 -2.47 1.37
CA SER A 574 -3.28 -2.49 2.53
C SER A 574 -4.76 -2.31 2.14
N SER A 575 -5.11 -2.19 0.86
CA SER A 575 -6.46 -1.90 0.36
C SER A 575 -7.56 -2.80 0.95
N SER A 576 -7.35 -4.13 0.98
CA SER A 576 -8.29 -5.09 1.58
C SER A 576 -8.53 -4.84 3.07
N GLU A 577 -7.50 -4.45 3.81
CA GLU A 577 -7.61 -4.13 5.24
C GLU A 577 -8.39 -2.82 5.42
N VAL A 578 -8.10 -1.81 4.60
CA VAL A 578 -8.80 -0.52 4.63
C VAL A 578 -10.30 -0.69 4.34
N VAL A 579 -10.68 -1.54 3.38
CA VAL A 579 -12.10 -1.88 3.14
C VAL A 579 -12.75 -2.50 4.38
N GLN A 580 -12.08 -3.44 5.05
CA GLN A 580 -12.61 -4.03 6.29
C GLN A 580 -12.81 -2.96 7.38
N ARG A 581 -11.86 -2.02 7.52
CA ARG A 581 -11.96 -0.91 8.48
C ARG A 581 -13.05 0.10 8.16
N VAL A 582 -13.35 0.33 6.88
CA VAL A 582 -14.51 1.12 6.43
C VAL A 582 -15.82 0.39 6.72
N VAL A 583 -15.88 -0.92 6.47
CA VAL A 583 -17.03 -1.77 6.82
C VAL A 583 -17.27 -1.76 8.35
N GLU A 584 -16.23 -1.89 9.16
CA GLU A 584 -16.31 -1.87 10.63
C GLU A 584 -16.81 -0.53 11.19
N ILE A 585 -16.27 0.61 10.73
CA ILE A 585 -16.70 1.93 11.22
C ILE A 585 -18.14 2.26 10.78
N LEU A 586 -18.54 1.86 9.57
CA LEU A 586 -19.92 2.03 9.10
C LEU A 586 -20.91 1.16 9.89
N LYS A 587 -20.57 -0.10 10.20
CA LYS A 587 -21.37 -0.99 11.08
C LYS A 587 -21.53 -0.39 12.48
N LEU A 588 -20.43 0.11 13.06
CA LEU A 588 -20.43 0.75 14.38
C LEU A 588 -21.35 1.97 14.40
N PHE A 589 -21.20 2.88 13.43
CA PHE A 589 -22.01 4.09 13.34
C PHE A 589 -23.51 3.77 13.20
N ASN A 590 -23.87 2.82 12.34
CA ASN A 590 -25.26 2.40 12.15
C ASN A 590 -25.87 1.82 13.43
N SER A 591 -25.17 0.84 14.04
CA SER A 591 -25.61 0.17 15.27
C SER A 591 -25.73 1.14 16.44
N ARG A 592 -24.75 2.05 16.61
CA ARG A 592 -24.77 3.02 17.70
C ARG A 592 -25.84 4.09 17.48
N THR A 593 -26.05 4.57 16.25
CA THR A 593 -27.15 5.49 15.94
C THR A 593 -28.50 4.85 16.20
N CYS A 594 -28.71 3.60 15.79
CA CYS A 594 -29.95 2.85 16.06
C CYS A 594 -30.21 2.72 17.57
N GLN A 595 -29.19 2.40 18.36
CA GLN A 595 -29.29 2.36 19.82
C GLN A 595 -29.64 3.71 20.46
N LEU A 596 -29.03 4.80 19.98
CA LEU A 596 -29.27 6.15 20.50
C LEU A 596 -30.69 6.62 20.17
N VAL A 597 -31.13 6.44 18.92
CA VAL A 597 -32.32 7.03 18.31
C VAL A 597 -33.57 6.17 18.50
N LEU A 598 -33.49 4.86 18.21
CA LEU A 598 -34.60 3.91 18.34
C LEU A 598 -34.61 3.20 19.70
N GLY A 599 -33.43 2.83 20.21
CA GLY A 599 -33.26 2.19 21.52
C GLY A 599 -33.37 3.16 22.72
N ALA A 600 -33.70 4.43 22.49
CA ALA A 600 -33.80 5.51 23.48
C ALA A 600 -32.54 5.76 24.33
N ARG A 601 -31.38 5.17 24.00
CA ARG A 601 -30.15 5.29 24.81
C ARG A 601 -29.59 6.71 24.83
N ALA A 602 -29.96 7.57 23.87
CA ALA A 602 -29.58 8.98 23.91
C ALA A 602 -30.05 9.66 25.21
N ILE A 603 -31.20 9.28 25.77
CA ILE A 603 -31.71 9.86 27.03
C ILE A 603 -30.74 9.59 28.20
N GLN A 604 -30.08 8.43 28.21
CA GLN A 604 -29.15 8.00 29.26
C GLN A 604 -27.73 8.51 29.02
N VAL A 605 -27.28 8.57 27.76
CA VAL A 605 -25.86 8.81 27.41
C VAL A 605 -25.60 10.28 27.03
N THR A 606 -26.50 10.90 26.26
CA THR A 606 -26.36 12.29 25.77
C THR A 606 -27.06 13.32 26.66
N GLY A 607 -27.86 12.87 27.63
CA GLY A 607 -28.63 13.74 28.54
C GLY A 607 -29.89 14.39 27.92
N LEU A 608 -30.30 13.99 26.71
CA LEU A 608 -31.53 14.47 26.08
C LEU A 608 -32.78 14.11 26.89
N LYS A 609 -33.58 15.10 27.27
CA LYS A 609 -34.83 14.89 28.04
C LYS A 609 -35.86 14.00 27.32
N SER A 610 -35.89 14.02 26.00
CA SER A 610 -36.73 13.16 25.17
C SER A 610 -36.21 13.09 23.72
N ILE A 611 -36.57 12.04 23.00
CA ILE A 611 -36.32 11.91 21.56
C ILE A 611 -37.56 12.43 20.82
N THR A 612 -37.40 13.52 20.08
CA THR A 612 -38.49 14.17 19.35
C THR A 612 -38.54 13.70 17.89
N ALA A 613 -39.65 13.95 17.19
CA ALA A 613 -39.76 13.71 15.76
C ALA A 613 -38.68 14.46 14.94
N LYS A 614 -38.19 15.61 15.41
CA LYS A 614 -37.08 16.33 14.77
C LYS A 614 -35.76 15.57 14.88
N HIS A 615 -35.46 14.98 16.05
CA HIS A 615 -34.25 14.16 16.23
C HIS A 615 -34.30 12.90 15.35
N LEU A 616 -35.46 12.23 15.29
CA LEU A 616 -35.70 11.10 14.38
C LEU A 616 -35.50 11.50 12.91
N ALA A 617 -36.03 12.64 12.48
CA ALA A 617 -35.89 13.13 11.11
C ALA A 617 -34.43 13.46 10.75
N LEU A 618 -33.68 14.11 11.63
CA LEU A 618 -32.25 14.40 11.41
C LEU A 618 -31.40 13.12 11.42
N ALA A 619 -31.73 12.12 12.26
CA ALA A 619 -31.11 10.81 12.18
C ALA A 619 -31.40 10.11 10.83
N SER A 620 -32.64 10.17 10.34
CA SER A 620 -33.00 9.61 9.02
C SER A 620 -32.26 10.31 7.87
N GLN A 621 -32.05 11.63 7.94
CA GLN A 621 -31.23 12.37 6.97
C GLN A 621 -29.81 11.82 6.88
N VAL A 622 -29.13 11.69 8.03
CA VAL A 622 -27.73 11.23 8.09
C VAL A 622 -27.61 9.76 7.67
N VAL A 623 -28.53 8.90 8.10
CA VAL A 623 -28.59 7.48 7.66
C VAL A 623 -28.87 7.38 6.16
N SER A 624 -29.78 8.20 5.61
CA SER A 624 -30.07 8.23 4.17
C SER A 624 -28.91 8.74 3.34
N PHE A 625 -28.17 9.75 3.82
CA PHE A 625 -26.95 10.24 3.18
C PHE A 625 -25.88 9.15 3.11
N PHE A 626 -25.62 8.44 4.22
CA PHE A 626 -24.65 7.35 4.20
C PHE A 626 -25.08 6.16 3.33
N TYR A 627 -26.39 5.82 3.32
CA TYR A 627 -26.91 4.86 2.37
C TYR A 627 -26.65 5.26 0.90
N ALA A 628 -26.82 6.55 0.59
CA ALA A 628 -26.63 7.09 -0.76
C ALA A 628 -25.15 7.13 -1.21
N ILE A 629 -24.19 7.27 -0.28
CA ILE A 629 -22.75 7.46 -0.60
C ILE A 629 -21.88 6.19 -0.47
N ILE A 630 -22.41 5.11 0.15
CA ILE A 630 -21.72 3.82 0.23
C ILE A 630 -21.35 3.25 -1.16
N PRO A 631 -22.19 3.34 -2.22
CA PRO A 631 -21.84 2.87 -3.56
C PRO A 631 -20.59 3.53 -4.15
N GLU A 632 -20.42 4.85 -3.98
CA GLU A 632 -19.27 5.62 -4.45
C GLU A 632 -18.01 5.27 -3.67
N ILE A 633 -18.10 5.19 -2.34
CA ILE A 633 -17.00 4.75 -1.47
C ILE A 633 -16.56 3.32 -1.84
N ARG A 634 -17.51 2.41 -2.07
CA ARG A 634 -17.26 1.05 -2.55
C ARG A 634 -16.50 1.08 -3.89
N ARG A 635 -16.93 1.89 -4.86
CA ARG A 635 -16.26 2.00 -6.17
C ARG A 635 -14.79 2.43 -6.00
N ILE A 636 -14.51 3.45 -5.19
CA ILE A 636 -13.16 3.99 -4.98
C ILE A 636 -12.25 2.99 -4.28
N LEU A 637 -12.69 2.43 -3.15
CA LEU A 637 -11.83 1.56 -2.34
C LEU A 637 -11.43 0.27 -3.06
N PHE A 638 -12.29 -0.24 -3.96
CA PHE A 638 -12.07 -1.51 -4.65
C PHE A 638 -11.16 -1.41 -5.89
N LEU A 639 -10.77 -0.22 -6.32
CA LEU A 639 -9.84 0.02 -7.44
C LEU A 639 -8.49 -0.70 -7.29
N LYS A 640 -8.03 -0.94 -6.06
CA LYS A 640 -6.73 -1.56 -5.74
C LYS A 640 -6.86 -2.84 -4.90
N VAL A 641 -8.06 -3.43 -4.83
CA VAL A 641 -8.31 -4.66 -4.06
C VAL A 641 -7.98 -5.91 -4.91
N PRO A 642 -7.16 -6.86 -4.41
CA PRO A 642 -6.88 -8.09 -5.12
C PRO A 642 -8.13 -8.95 -5.34
N GLU A 643 -8.29 -9.45 -6.57
CA GLU A 643 -9.46 -10.23 -7.02
C GLU A 643 -9.88 -11.37 -6.05
N PRO A 644 -8.97 -12.18 -5.47
CA PRO A 644 -9.35 -13.29 -4.57
C PRO A 644 -10.11 -12.87 -3.30
N ARG A 645 -10.00 -11.60 -2.87
CA ARG A 645 -10.70 -11.07 -1.69
C ARG A 645 -11.91 -10.22 -2.04
N LYS A 646 -12.00 -9.79 -3.30
CA LYS A 646 -12.94 -8.78 -3.79
C LYS A 646 -14.40 -9.19 -3.57
N ALA A 647 -14.80 -10.39 -3.99
CA ALA A 647 -16.18 -10.87 -3.86
C ALA A 647 -16.69 -10.90 -2.40
N LEU A 648 -15.86 -11.40 -1.47
CA LEU A 648 -16.18 -11.42 -0.04
C LEU A 648 -16.35 -9.99 0.51
N LEU A 649 -15.41 -9.10 0.21
CA LEU A 649 -15.46 -7.72 0.66
C LEU A 649 -16.65 -6.93 0.05
N VAL A 650 -17.04 -7.19 -1.21
CA VAL A 650 -18.24 -6.61 -1.82
C VAL A 650 -19.49 -7.04 -1.05
N SER A 651 -19.64 -8.35 -0.76
CA SER A 651 -20.79 -8.84 0.02
C SER A 651 -20.86 -8.25 1.44
N GLU A 652 -19.71 -7.93 2.04
CA GLU A 652 -19.65 -7.28 3.35
C GLU A 652 -20.15 -5.84 3.32
N ILE A 653 -19.74 -5.04 2.34
CA ILE A 653 -20.15 -3.64 2.22
C ILE A 653 -21.59 -3.50 1.72
N ASP A 654 -22.06 -4.42 0.87
CA ASP A 654 -23.44 -4.47 0.41
C ASP A 654 -24.41 -4.84 1.55
N ARG A 655 -23.99 -5.75 2.44
CA ARG A 655 -24.71 -6.00 3.70
C ARG A 655 -24.81 -4.73 4.56
N VAL A 656 -23.73 -3.96 4.66
CA VAL A 656 -23.76 -2.68 5.40
C VAL A 656 -24.73 -1.69 4.75
N ALA A 657 -24.72 -1.53 3.43
CA ALA A 657 -25.70 -0.67 2.74
C ALA A 657 -27.15 -1.10 3.06
N GLN A 658 -27.42 -2.40 3.05
CA GLN A 658 -28.72 -2.95 3.42
C GLN A 658 -29.06 -2.71 4.91
N ASP A 659 -28.11 -2.78 5.83
CA ASP A 659 -28.32 -2.44 7.25
C ASP A 659 -28.68 -0.96 7.46
N TYR A 660 -28.13 -0.03 6.66
CA TYR A 660 -28.53 1.39 6.67
C TYR A 660 -29.95 1.58 6.13
N ARG A 661 -30.34 0.85 5.07
CA ARG A 661 -31.71 0.89 4.54
C ARG A 661 -32.74 0.40 5.57
N VAL A 662 -32.50 -0.74 6.21
CA VAL A 662 -33.38 -1.27 7.28
C VAL A 662 -33.52 -0.26 8.42
N HIS A 663 -32.43 0.42 8.78
CA HIS A 663 -32.46 1.43 9.84
C HIS A 663 -33.28 2.67 9.44
N LYS A 664 -33.17 3.16 8.20
CA LYS A 664 -34.05 4.21 7.65
C LYS A 664 -35.52 3.80 7.76
N ASP A 665 -35.85 2.62 7.26
CA ASP A 665 -37.22 2.08 7.25
C ASP A 665 -37.78 1.94 8.69
N ALA A 666 -36.94 1.54 9.65
CA ALA A 666 -37.29 1.47 11.07
C ALA A 666 -37.53 2.85 11.71
N ILE A 667 -36.75 3.89 11.35
CA ILE A 667 -37.00 5.27 11.79
C ILE A 667 -38.33 5.79 11.23
N HIS A 668 -38.61 5.53 9.95
CA HIS A 668 -39.88 5.91 9.31
C HIS A 668 -41.06 5.22 10.01
N THR A 669 -40.95 3.92 10.25
CA THR A 669 -41.94 3.15 11.02
C THR A 669 -42.14 3.72 12.43
N LYS A 670 -41.06 4.17 13.10
CA LYS A 670 -41.17 4.80 14.43
C LYS A 670 -41.89 6.16 14.38
N LEU A 671 -41.71 6.94 13.32
CA LEU A 671 -42.44 8.20 13.09
C LEU A 671 -43.95 7.95 12.88
N VAL A 672 -44.32 6.93 12.11
CA VAL A 672 -45.73 6.51 11.95
C VAL A 672 -46.32 6.05 13.28
N ASN A 673 -45.58 5.22 14.04
CA ASN A 673 -46.03 4.73 15.35
C ASN A 673 -46.24 5.86 16.36
N ILE A 674 -45.49 6.97 16.31
CA ILE A 674 -45.74 8.14 17.17
C ILE A 674 -47.15 8.73 16.95
N MET A 675 -47.68 8.68 15.72
CA MET A 675 -49.06 9.09 15.44
C MET A 675 -50.06 8.00 15.81
N LYS A 676 -49.75 6.73 15.56
CA LYS A 676 -50.58 5.59 16.00
C LYS A 676 -50.81 5.61 17.51
N ASP A 677 -49.76 5.84 18.29
CA ASP A 677 -49.79 5.89 19.76
C ASP A 677 -50.62 7.07 20.32
N ARG A 678 -51.05 8.04 19.50
CA ARG A 678 -51.98 9.11 19.90
C ARG A 678 -53.45 8.72 19.79
N LEU A 679 -53.78 7.83 18.86
CA LEU A 679 -55.18 7.43 18.62
C LEU A 679 -55.85 6.82 19.88
N PRO A 680 -55.23 5.89 20.64
CA PRO A 680 -55.82 5.34 21.86
C PRO A 680 -56.07 6.36 22.98
N VAL A 681 -55.39 7.52 22.95
CA VAL A 681 -55.56 8.59 23.95
C VAL A 681 -56.73 9.51 23.58
N HIS A 682 -56.89 9.84 22.30
CA HIS A 682 -57.92 10.77 21.86
C HIS A 682 -59.26 10.09 21.56
N LEU A 683 -59.28 8.95 20.86
CA LEU A 683 -60.52 8.34 20.37
C LEU A 683 -61.54 7.96 21.48
N PRO A 684 -61.13 7.40 22.65
CA PRO A 684 -62.08 7.09 23.72
C PRO A 684 -62.66 8.34 24.40
N GLU A 685 -61.86 9.41 24.56
CA GLU A 685 -62.33 10.67 25.16
C GLU A 685 -63.23 11.46 24.20
N MET A 686 -62.95 11.41 22.89
CA MET A 686 -63.88 11.88 21.86
C MET A 686 -65.23 11.18 22.00
N ALA A 687 -65.24 9.84 22.05
CA ALA A 687 -66.46 9.06 22.16
C ALA A 687 -67.27 9.36 23.44
N LYS A 688 -66.60 9.56 24.58
CA LYS A 688 -67.25 10.04 25.82
C LYS A 688 -67.88 11.42 25.64
N SER A 689 -67.19 12.34 24.98
CA SER A 689 -67.65 13.73 24.79
C SER A 689 -68.94 13.83 23.96
N TRP A 690 -69.22 12.89 23.06
CA TRP A 690 -70.44 12.89 22.25
C TRP A 690 -71.71 12.70 23.09
N ASN A 691 -71.60 11.96 24.19
CA ASN A 691 -72.68 11.64 25.12
C ASN A 691 -72.86 12.68 26.25
N GLN A 692 -72.05 13.74 26.27
CA GLN A 692 -72.12 14.81 27.26
C GLN A 692 -72.70 16.09 26.63
N GLU A 693 -73.42 16.89 27.42
CA GLU A 693 -73.86 18.23 26.99
C GLU A 693 -72.67 19.19 26.96
N SER A 694 -72.06 19.34 25.78
CA SER A 694 -70.98 20.27 25.53
C SER A 694 -71.13 20.96 24.17
N ASP A 695 -71.05 22.29 24.18
CA ASP A 695 -71.15 23.14 22.98
C ASP A 695 -69.84 23.21 22.17
N ALA A 696 -68.73 22.73 22.72
CA ALA A 696 -67.41 22.81 22.07
C ALA A 696 -67.29 21.79 20.93
N GLN A 697 -67.65 22.21 19.72
CA GLN A 697 -67.62 21.40 18.50
C GLN A 697 -66.68 22.01 17.43
N PRO A 698 -65.77 21.24 16.78
CA PRO A 698 -65.42 19.85 17.08
C PRO A 698 -64.84 19.66 18.49
N SER A 699 -64.85 18.43 18.98
CA SER A 699 -64.38 18.10 20.33
C SER A 699 -62.92 18.55 20.54
N LEU A 700 -62.57 18.81 21.80
CA LEU A 700 -61.21 19.23 22.16
C LEU A 700 -60.17 18.19 21.70
N HIS A 701 -60.51 16.91 21.80
CA HIS A 701 -59.64 15.80 21.41
C HIS A 701 -59.48 15.68 19.89
N ALA A 702 -60.53 15.90 19.08
CA ALA A 702 -60.41 15.96 17.62
C ALA A 702 -59.50 17.12 17.17
N ARG A 703 -59.68 18.30 17.78
CA ARG A 703 -58.82 19.47 17.51
C ARG A 703 -57.37 19.29 17.97
N GLN A 704 -57.15 18.58 19.08
CA GLN A 704 -55.80 18.29 19.57
C GLN A 704 -55.09 17.24 18.70
N LEU A 705 -55.77 16.16 18.31
CA LEU A 705 -55.21 15.13 17.41
C LEU A 705 -54.77 15.74 16.07
N THR A 706 -55.65 16.51 15.41
CA THR A 706 -55.35 17.17 14.13
C THR A 706 -54.22 18.20 14.26
N LYS A 707 -54.14 18.92 15.38
CA LYS A 707 -53.02 19.82 15.70
C LYS A 707 -51.70 19.07 15.87
N GLU A 708 -51.69 17.90 16.50
CA GLU A 708 -50.48 17.07 16.67
C GLU A 708 -49.97 16.51 15.34
N VAL A 709 -50.87 16.07 14.46
CA VAL A 709 -50.55 15.67 13.08
C VAL A 709 -49.94 16.84 12.31
N GLY A 710 -50.54 18.03 12.34
CA GLY A 710 -50.01 19.22 11.67
C GLY A 710 -48.67 19.72 12.23
N VAL A 711 -48.36 19.46 13.51
CA VAL A 711 -47.03 19.68 14.07
C VAL A 711 -46.02 18.68 13.51
N LEU A 712 -46.37 17.39 13.39
CA LEU A 712 -45.49 16.39 12.78
C LEU A 712 -45.21 16.73 11.32
N GLN A 713 -46.24 17.03 10.52
CA GLN A 713 -46.12 17.42 9.11
C GLN A 713 -45.14 18.58 8.94
N ARG A 714 -45.32 19.66 9.70
CA ARG A 714 -44.43 20.83 9.67
C ARG A 714 -42.98 20.51 10.04
N VAL A 715 -42.74 19.56 10.94
CA VAL A 715 -41.39 19.13 11.33
C VAL A 715 -40.75 18.27 10.23
N LEU A 716 -41.48 17.31 9.68
CA LEU A 716 -40.97 16.40 8.66
C LEU A 716 -40.72 17.11 7.33
N SER A 717 -41.68 17.89 6.81
CA SER A 717 -41.54 18.64 5.54
C SER A 717 -40.43 19.70 5.55
N ARG A 718 -39.96 20.13 6.74
CA ARG A 718 -38.80 21.03 6.86
C ARG A 718 -37.46 20.30 6.92
N THR A 719 -37.45 19.00 7.20
CA THR A 719 -36.24 18.25 7.57
C THR A 719 -35.92 17.11 6.60
N LEU A 720 -36.93 16.43 6.07
CA LEU A 720 -36.82 15.30 5.14
C LEU A 720 -37.09 15.74 3.68
N PRO A 721 -36.68 14.96 2.66
CA PRO A 721 -37.06 15.18 1.27
C PRO A 721 -38.53 14.78 1.07
N GLU A 722 -39.21 15.40 0.10
CA GLU A 722 -40.66 15.21 -0.13
C GLU A 722 -41.04 13.73 -0.30
N ALA A 723 -40.25 12.95 -1.05
CA ALA A 723 -40.47 11.51 -1.23
C ALA A 723 -40.53 10.73 0.11
N ASP A 724 -39.65 11.01 1.06
CA ASP A 724 -39.67 10.34 2.38
C ASP A 724 -40.87 10.81 3.22
N VAL A 725 -41.24 12.09 3.11
CA VAL A 725 -42.43 12.65 3.76
C VAL A 725 -43.69 11.95 3.25
N HIS A 726 -43.83 11.79 1.93
CA HIS A 726 -44.98 11.12 1.31
C HIS A 726 -45.08 9.64 1.71
N ILE A 727 -43.95 8.92 1.77
CA ILE A 727 -43.90 7.54 2.25
C ILE A 727 -44.40 7.43 3.70
N ILE A 728 -43.95 8.33 4.58
CA ILE A 728 -44.36 8.34 5.99
C ILE A 728 -45.85 8.69 6.10
N PHE A 729 -46.32 9.75 5.44
CA PHE A 729 -47.71 10.17 5.56
C PHE A 729 -48.71 9.22 4.91
N ARG A 730 -48.36 8.56 3.80
CA ARG A 730 -49.15 7.43 3.25
C ARG A 730 -49.41 6.36 4.30
N GLN A 731 -48.40 5.98 5.09
CA GLN A 731 -48.56 4.99 6.16
C GLN A 731 -49.39 5.54 7.34
N VAL A 732 -49.22 6.82 7.71
CA VAL A 732 -50.06 7.48 8.73
C VAL A 732 -51.53 7.50 8.31
N VAL A 733 -51.84 7.89 7.08
CA VAL A 733 -53.18 7.89 6.49
C VAL A 733 -53.82 6.50 6.59
N GLN A 734 -53.12 5.45 6.14
CA GLN A 734 -53.60 4.06 6.20
C GLN A 734 -53.90 3.60 7.65
N VAL A 735 -53.00 3.91 8.59
CA VAL A 735 -53.21 3.60 10.02
C VAL A 735 -54.40 4.38 10.58
N PHE A 736 -54.59 5.65 10.19
CA PHE A 736 -55.69 6.48 10.66
C PHE A 736 -57.04 5.95 10.18
N HIS A 737 -57.22 5.65 8.88
CA HIS A 737 -58.49 5.09 8.43
C HIS A 737 -58.82 3.76 9.13
N SER A 738 -57.85 2.85 9.28
CA SER A 738 -58.08 1.53 9.86
C SER A 738 -58.37 1.56 11.37
N GLU A 739 -57.54 2.23 12.18
CA GLU A 739 -57.68 2.25 13.64
C GLU A 739 -58.87 3.09 14.10
N ILE A 740 -59.17 4.21 13.42
CA ILE A 740 -60.31 5.06 13.75
C ILE A 740 -61.62 4.34 13.42
N THR A 741 -61.73 3.76 12.22
CA THR A 741 -62.91 2.98 11.81
C THR A 741 -63.11 1.76 12.71
N ALA A 742 -62.04 1.03 13.04
CA ALA A 742 -62.10 -0.12 13.93
C ALA A 742 -62.44 0.22 15.39
N THR A 743 -62.26 1.47 15.81
CA THR A 743 -62.66 1.96 17.14
C THR A 743 -64.12 2.43 17.13
N PHE A 744 -64.50 3.28 16.17
CA PHE A 744 -65.85 3.85 16.10
C PHE A 744 -66.93 2.86 15.65
N SER A 745 -66.57 1.83 14.87
CA SER A 745 -67.49 0.72 14.53
C SER A 745 -67.92 -0.12 15.74
N LYS A 746 -67.20 -0.05 16.87
CA LYS A 746 -67.51 -0.80 18.10
C LYS A 746 -68.38 -0.01 19.08
N MET A 747 -68.82 1.19 18.70
CA MET A 747 -69.48 2.14 19.60
C MET A 747 -70.91 2.47 19.15
N ASP A 748 -71.89 2.01 19.92
CA ASP A 748 -73.30 2.37 19.73
C ASP A 748 -73.54 3.82 20.16
N VAL A 749 -74.01 4.64 19.21
CA VAL A 749 -74.32 6.06 19.43
C VAL A 749 -75.78 6.27 19.04
N ASN A 750 -76.65 6.26 20.06
CA ASN A 750 -78.11 6.15 19.85
C ASN A 750 -78.86 7.50 19.89
N SER A 751 -78.29 8.55 20.50
CA SER A 751 -78.86 9.91 20.47
C SER A 751 -78.57 10.61 19.13
N PRO A 752 -79.54 11.36 18.55
CA PRO A 752 -79.31 12.14 17.33
C PRO A 752 -78.29 13.27 17.53
N GLU A 753 -78.24 13.88 18.72
CA GLU A 753 -77.24 14.90 19.09
C GLU A 753 -75.83 14.28 19.12
N ALA A 754 -75.69 13.10 19.73
CA ALA A 754 -74.42 12.38 19.79
C ALA A 754 -73.97 11.92 18.39
N LYS A 755 -74.90 11.52 17.51
CA LYS A 755 -74.62 11.25 16.08
C LYS A 755 -74.12 12.51 15.36
N ALA A 756 -74.74 13.67 15.57
CA ALA A 756 -74.32 14.93 14.97
C ALA A 756 -72.94 15.41 15.47
N ARG A 757 -72.62 15.19 16.76
CA ARG A 757 -71.28 15.46 17.33
C ARG A 757 -70.21 14.53 16.73
N MET A 758 -70.51 13.23 16.65
CA MET A 758 -69.61 12.25 16.01
C MET A 758 -69.34 12.59 14.53
N TYR A 759 -70.38 12.99 13.78
CA TYR A 759 -70.24 13.41 12.38
C TYR A 759 -69.23 14.56 12.24
N ARG A 760 -69.38 15.62 13.04
CA ARG A 760 -68.48 16.79 13.02
C ARG A 760 -67.03 16.43 13.38
N ASP A 761 -66.85 15.54 14.33
CA ASP A 761 -65.52 15.07 14.74
C ASP A 761 -64.84 14.24 13.65
N ILE A 762 -65.55 13.32 12.99
CA ILE A 762 -65.00 12.52 11.89
C ILE A 762 -64.71 13.42 10.68
N HIS A 763 -65.63 14.31 10.31
CA HIS A 763 -65.43 15.26 9.21
C HIS A 763 -64.22 16.19 9.47
N HIS A 764 -64.01 16.65 10.71
CA HIS A 764 -62.81 17.43 11.06
C HIS A 764 -61.51 16.62 10.94
N ILE A 765 -61.55 15.33 11.28
CA ILE A 765 -60.40 14.42 11.12
C ILE A 765 -60.15 14.10 9.65
N LEU A 766 -61.18 13.79 8.86
CA LEU A 766 -61.06 13.52 7.42
C LEU A 766 -60.52 14.74 6.67
N GLY A 767 -61.01 15.95 6.96
CA GLY A 767 -60.43 17.18 6.39
C GLY A 767 -58.93 17.34 6.69
N CYS A 768 -58.46 16.87 7.86
CA CYS A 768 -57.03 16.80 8.15
C CYS A 768 -56.33 15.71 7.33
N ILE A 769 -56.86 14.49 7.27
CA ILE A 769 -56.31 13.36 6.51
C ILE A 769 -56.18 13.69 5.01
N HIS A 770 -57.21 14.31 4.43
CA HIS A 770 -57.25 14.75 3.04
C HIS A 770 -56.20 15.83 2.72
N SER A 771 -55.76 16.60 3.73
CA SER A 771 -54.69 17.60 3.59
C SER A 771 -53.25 17.07 3.76
N LEU A 772 -53.07 15.76 4.02
CA LEU A 772 -51.75 15.18 4.23
C LEU A 772 -51.01 14.91 2.92
N PRO A 773 -49.67 15.12 2.87
CA PRO A 773 -48.90 15.00 1.65
C PRO A 773 -48.63 13.53 1.32
N THR A 774 -49.11 13.08 0.18
CA THR A 774 -49.05 11.70 -0.34
C THR A 774 -48.91 11.75 -1.86
N ASP A 775 -48.30 10.76 -2.50
CA ASP A 775 -48.21 10.76 -3.96
C ASP A 775 -49.60 10.54 -4.60
N ASP A 776 -49.91 11.28 -5.68
CA ASP A 776 -51.21 11.43 -6.38
C ASP A 776 -51.75 10.16 -7.09
N SER A 777 -51.52 8.96 -6.53
CA SER A 777 -51.80 7.68 -7.19
C SER A 777 -53.23 7.12 -7.03
N SER A 778 -54.08 7.74 -6.21
CA SER A 778 -55.52 7.42 -6.13
C SER A 778 -56.31 8.28 -7.12
N LYS A 779 -57.26 7.67 -7.84
CA LYS A 779 -57.95 8.28 -9.00
C LYS A 779 -58.80 9.53 -8.69
N ASP A 780 -59.03 9.83 -7.42
CA ASP A 780 -59.88 10.95 -6.97
C ASP A 780 -59.10 12.09 -6.29
N GLY A 781 -57.76 12.03 -6.22
CA GLY A 781 -56.91 13.12 -5.68
C GLY A 781 -57.09 13.42 -4.19
N VAL A 782 -57.82 12.57 -3.47
CA VAL A 782 -58.11 12.67 -2.04
C VAL A 782 -57.54 11.45 -1.32
N ASN A 783 -57.06 11.63 -0.09
CA ASN A 783 -56.67 10.54 0.82
C ASN A 783 -57.90 9.81 1.38
N SER A 784 -58.72 9.24 0.49
CA SER A 784 -59.93 8.51 0.84
C SER A 784 -59.64 7.08 1.28
N GLY A 785 -60.44 6.55 2.20
CA GLY A 785 -60.31 5.18 2.68
C GLY A 785 -61.46 4.72 3.58
N GLN A 786 -61.18 3.74 4.44
CA GLN A 786 -62.18 3.04 5.26
C GLN A 786 -63.01 3.95 6.18
N LEU A 787 -62.48 5.15 6.53
CA LEU A 787 -63.20 6.10 7.37
C LEU A 787 -64.25 6.91 6.58
N ASP A 788 -63.99 7.18 5.30
CA ASP A 788 -64.94 7.79 4.36
C ASP A 788 -66.08 6.82 4.04
N GLU A 789 -65.74 5.55 3.79
CA GLU A 789 -66.71 4.47 3.63
C GLU A 789 -67.61 4.33 4.88
N PHE A 790 -67.03 4.39 6.07
CA PHE A 790 -67.77 4.36 7.33
C PHE A 790 -68.69 5.58 7.52
N LEU A 791 -68.22 6.78 7.14
CA LEU A 791 -69.03 7.99 7.19
C LEU A 791 -70.22 7.90 6.22
N ALA A 792 -69.97 7.47 4.97
CA ALA A 792 -70.99 7.25 3.96
C ALA A 792 -72.06 6.25 4.42
N GLN A 793 -71.64 5.10 4.95
CA GLN A 793 -72.55 4.04 5.40
C GLN A 793 -73.42 4.46 6.59
N ARG A 794 -72.93 5.35 7.46
CA ARG A 794 -73.63 5.72 8.70
C ARG A 794 -74.44 7.02 8.59
N PHE A 795 -74.13 7.90 7.64
CA PHE A 795 -74.75 9.23 7.50
C PHE A 795 -75.25 9.58 6.09
N GLY A 796 -74.97 8.75 5.07
CA GLY A 796 -75.36 8.99 3.68
C GLY A 796 -74.19 9.45 2.80
N THR A 797 -74.34 9.29 1.48
CA THR A 797 -73.29 9.61 0.48
C THR A 797 -72.95 11.10 0.41
N ASP A 798 -73.93 11.96 0.64
CA ASP A 798 -73.77 13.43 0.60
C ASP A 798 -72.92 13.97 1.77
N ALA A 799 -72.50 13.09 2.68
CA ALA A 799 -71.77 13.40 3.90
C ALA A 799 -70.23 13.23 3.78
N VAL A 800 -69.74 12.89 2.58
CA VAL A 800 -68.32 12.62 2.26
C VAL A 800 -67.65 13.75 1.44
N HIS A 801 -68.45 14.69 0.92
CA HIS A 801 -68.01 15.77 0.02
C HIS A 801 -67.82 17.12 0.72
#